data_AF-A0A3A9W1M6-F1
#
_entry.id   AF-A0A3A9W1M6-F1
#
_cell.length_a   1.000
_cell.length_b   1.000
_cell.length_c   1.000
_cell.angle_alpha   90.00
_cell.angle_beta   90.00
_cell.angle_gamma   90.00
#
_symmetry.space_group_name_H-M   'P 1'
#
loop_
_entity.id
_entity.type
_entity.pdbx_description
1 polymer ?
#
loop_
_entity_poly.entity_id
_entity_poly.type
_entity_poly.pdbx_seq_one_letter_code
_entity_poly.pdbx_strand_id
1 'polypeptide(L)'
;MVGGVDDTNEALGVEAARARWSEIIASATHGTVTHLRDAESGAVARLVPREQSLFPVEELPAWAVTAARPKLGDLVRQAAAGQPVALTRRGDLAAVLAPVPGASTNPATGGGLDELLDTLTAATPQAPASLVPTGLDSLDTLLGGGLRPGQLALVTGSPGSGTSALALGAARAAALTEGLGPVMVASAQMSRQDLAARMLAAEANLPLAQITTQTVPETDRPRLEAAAARLRGAPLHLMDRQTTLTQTRTAAAAVPDLALLVLDPVTHFDVGTAAPALALRRLATDLRAAVLAVAAHGPGLLPVEAEADIAARLHRQDHSATAQLEIVRYRHGPTTTLPLNADLARARLLPATPTPVDDEPPIPSPPPTSTEPAPHPVTDSPQPPTTTTHTESPTAHQARAGHQRHQAARRTKSADQAAQALREMITDAVENELATAQGDAEAAMERLSKRAIPDVMRLFDQTRKSARYEYTAYPALPDILHKPSKKDPDLIWEARPSWANPAYRRHPDGELRVTALDVNAAYLSALKCHLPIGRLEHNPNGDYDSKRAGIHLITPPVWHHRDLPNPLGDREEPGPLWITTATLRLLLRLAGPKHQLLEAPVIHESWTSSATENFLDAMRQVLAAVRTDAIDEDDYVTLHYIKMMYAKLVSTMGESTENRAITRPDWMHNIRSQAFANIYGRALKAHQAGLTVISVMGTDELHVAGDVWAARSNGKAVFTEGRGLADMKVKTDRDGAPVHYTVTRSS
;
A
#
# COMPACT_ATOMS: atom_id res chain seq x y z
N MET A 1 37.19 -29.41 49.43
CA MET A 1 37.80 -28.09 49.15
C MET A 1 37.12 -27.56 47.91
N VAL A 2 36.28 -26.55 48.11
CA VAL A 2 35.63 -25.77 47.06
C VAL A 2 36.71 -24.85 46.47
N GLY A 3 37.01 -24.99 45.19
CA GLY A 3 37.84 -24.07 44.43
C GLY A 3 36.97 -23.44 43.36
N GLY A 4 36.72 -22.13 43.52
CA GLY A 4 35.85 -21.35 42.66
C GLY A 4 36.32 -21.27 41.21
N VAL A 5 35.35 -21.08 40.32
CA VAL A 5 35.57 -20.57 38.98
C VAL A 5 34.86 -19.22 38.93
N ASP A 6 35.64 -18.22 38.54
CA ASP A 6 35.39 -16.79 38.64
C ASP A 6 34.03 -16.32 38.11
N ASP A 7 33.46 -15.45 38.94
CA ASP A 7 32.27 -14.65 38.76
C ASP A 7 32.65 -13.33 38.02
N THR A 8 33.06 -13.44 36.74
CA THR A 8 33.25 -12.26 35.87
C THR A 8 32.44 -12.42 34.59
N ASN A 9 31.12 -12.28 34.74
CA ASN A 9 30.15 -12.31 33.65
C ASN A 9 30.13 -11.00 32.85
N GLU A 10 31.30 -10.48 32.46
CA GLU A 10 31.42 -9.20 31.75
C GLU A 10 31.16 -9.42 30.25
N ALA A 11 30.05 -8.86 29.76
CA ALA A 11 29.65 -9.03 28.37
C ALA A 11 30.63 -8.31 27.41
N LEU A 12 31.21 -9.07 26.48
CA LEU A 12 32.17 -8.58 25.51
C LEU A 12 31.48 -7.64 24.50
N GLY A 13 32.01 -6.44 24.30
CA GLY A 13 31.49 -5.50 23.32
C GLY A 13 31.56 -6.05 21.89
N VAL A 14 30.53 -5.80 21.07
CA VAL A 14 30.44 -6.28 19.68
C VAL A 14 31.68 -5.95 18.84
N GLU A 15 32.30 -4.77 19.01
CA GLU A 15 33.53 -4.42 18.27
C GLU A 15 34.74 -5.24 18.69
N ALA A 16 34.90 -5.49 19.99
CA ALA A 16 35.94 -6.38 20.50
C ALA A 16 35.69 -7.83 20.04
N ALA A 17 34.43 -8.25 19.98
CA ALA A 17 34.04 -9.56 19.46
C ALA A 17 34.32 -9.70 17.96
N ARG A 18 34.10 -8.64 17.16
CA ARG A 18 34.46 -8.60 15.73
C ARG A 18 35.97 -8.74 15.52
N ALA A 19 36.80 -8.14 16.37
CA ALA A 19 38.25 -8.25 16.26
C ALA A 19 38.75 -9.69 16.52
N ARG A 20 38.10 -10.41 17.44
CA ARG A 20 38.48 -11.77 17.87
C ARG A 20 37.49 -12.86 17.43
N TRP A 21 36.73 -12.60 16.38
CA TRP A 21 35.55 -13.40 16.00
C TRP A 21 35.87 -14.88 15.74
N SER A 22 36.99 -15.16 15.08
CA SER A 22 37.43 -16.53 14.79
C SER A 22 37.77 -17.32 16.05
N GLU A 23 38.38 -16.67 17.05
CA GLU A 23 38.71 -17.27 18.36
C GLU A 23 37.43 -17.57 19.13
N ILE A 24 36.52 -16.60 19.22
CA ILE A 24 35.25 -16.71 19.97
C ILE A 24 34.39 -17.86 19.41
N ILE A 25 34.29 -17.99 18.09
CA ILE A 25 33.56 -19.09 17.46
C ILE A 25 34.25 -20.44 17.71
N ALA A 26 35.59 -20.48 17.70
CA ALA A 26 36.32 -21.70 18.02
C ALA A 26 36.07 -22.11 19.49
N SER A 27 36.15 -21.18 20.45
CA SER A 27 35.84 -21.43 21.86
C SER A 27 34.39 -21.88 22.06
N ALA A 28 33.43 -21.27 21.35
CA ALA A 28 32.03 -21.69 21.37
C ALA A 28 31.85 -23.13 20.87
N THR A 29 32.58 -23.53 19.83
CA THR A 29 32.54 -24.92 19.32
C THR A 29 33.06 -25.93 20.36
N HIS A 30 33.96 -25.49 21.26
CA HIS A 30 34.52 -26.30 22.36
C HIS A 30 33.74 -26.13 23.68
N GLY A 31 32.51 -25.62 23.63
CA GLY A 31 31.61 -25.59 24.78
C GLY A 31 31.62 -24.30 25.61
N THR A 32 32.40 -23.27 25.22
CA THR A 32 32.47 -22.00 25.96
C THR A 32 31.31 -21.08 25.59
N VAL A 33 30.58 -20.58 26.58
CA VAL A 33 29.54 -19.55 26.36
C VAL A 33 30.16 -18.16 26.43
N THR A 34 29.87 -17.31 25.44
CA THR A 34 30.35 -15.92 25.42
C THR A 34 29.17 -14.95 25.39
N HIS A 35 29.12 -13.99 26.32
CA HIS A 35 28.14 -12.91 26.29
C HIS A 35 28.63 -11.77 25.40
N LEU A 36 27.79 -11.32 24.48
CA LEU A 36 28.06 -10.24 23.54
C LEU A 36 27.11 -9.08 23.84
N ARG A 37 27.67 -7.88 23.98
CA ARG A 37 26.93 -6.64 24.24
C ARG A 37 27.07 -5.67 23.08
N ASP A 38 25.95 -5.20 22.57
CA ASP A 38 25.91 -4.07 21.66
C ASP A 38 26.00 -2.76 22.46
N ALA A 39 27.03 -1.95 22.20
CA ALA A 39 27.30 -0.75 22.99
C ALA A 39 26.27 0.36 22.75
N GLU A 40 25.67 0.40 21.56
CA GLU A 40 24.71 1.44 21.16
C GLU A 40 23.32 1.18 21.74
N SER A 41 22.82 -0.06 21.68
CA SER A 41 21.49 -0.42 22.19
C SER A 41 21.50 -0.97 23.63
N GLY A 42 22.67 -1.35 24.16
CA GLY A 42 22.79 -2.05 25.43
C GLY A 42 22.32 -3.52 25.40
N ALA A 43 21.85 -4.03 24.26
CA ALA A 43 21.35 -5.38 24.09
C ALA A 43 22.46 -6.42 24.36
N VAL A 44 22.10 -7.51 25.06
CA VAL A 44 23.02 -8.60 25.39
C VAL A 44 22.47 -9.92 24.87
N ALA A 45 23.29 -10.63 24.11
CA ALA A 45 23.01 -12.00 23.65
C ALA A 45 24.14 -12.94 24.07
N ARG A 46 23.88 -14.24 24.09
CA ARG A 46 24.88 -15.28 24.33
C ARG A 46 25.16 -16.07 23.08
N LEU A 47 26.43 -16.27 22.81
CA LEU A 47 26.90 -17.23 21.85
C LEU A 47 27.10 -18.57 22.57
N VAL A 48 26.34 -19.59 22.18
CA VAL A 48 26.31 -20.92 22.81
C VAL A 48 26.67 -22.03 21.81
N PRO A 49 27.27 -23.14 22.25
CA PRO A 49 27.47 -24.34 21.43
C PRO A 49 26.15 -24.98 21.01
N ARG A 50 26.19 -25.83 19.97
CA ARG A 50 25.06 -26.64 19.49
C ARG A 50 24.30 -27.33 20.62
N GLU A 51 25.05 -28.02 21.48
CA GLU A 51 24.54 -28.91 22.52
C GLU A 51 23.83 -28.16 23.66
N GLN A 52 24.06 -26.84 23.77
CA GLN A 52 23.45 -25.98 24.78
C GLN A 52 22.38 -25.04 24.20
N SER A 53 22.06 -25.18 22.91
CA SER A 53 20.94 -24.46 22.30
C SER A 53 19.61 -25.05 22.77
N LEU A 54 18.77 -24.22 23.38
CA LEU A 54 17.38 -24.57 23.74
C LEU A 54 16.41 -24.45 22.55
N PHE A 55 16.90 -23.99 21.40
CA PHE A 55 16.12 -23.78 20.18
C PHE A 55 16.41 -24.86 19.13
N PRO A 56 15.40 -25.30 18.35
CA PRO A 56 15.57 -26.24 17.25
C PRO A 56 16.42 -25.60 16.14
N VAL A 57 17.70 -25.97 16.08
CA VAL A 57 18.71 -25.30 15.24
C VAL A 57 18.35 -25.40 13.75
N GLU A 58 17.75 -26.51 13.33
CA GLU A 58 17.33 -26.77 11.96
C GLU A 58 16.29 -25.76 11.44
N GLU A 59 15.58 -25.08 12.33
CA GLU A 59 14.55 -24.09 12.01
C GLU A 59 15.06 -22.63 12.13
N LEU A 60 16.30 -22.44 12.61
CA LEU A 60 16.87 -21.12 12.82
C LEU A 60 17.40 -20.49 11.52
N PRO A 61 17.30 -19.16 11.36
CA PRO A 61 18.01 -18.45 10.31
C PRO A 61 19.52 -18.68 10.42
N ALA A 62 20.09 -19.36 9.41
CA ALA A 62 21.50 -19.73 9.39
C ALA A 62 22.36 -18.67 8.69
N TRP A 63 23.43 -18.25 9.35
CA TRP A 63 24.41 -17.30 8.84
C TRP A 63 25.79 -17.93 8.78
N ALA A 64 26.46 -17.84 7.64
CA ALA A 64 27.87 -18.19 7.57
C ALA A 64 28.67 -17.31 8.55
N VAL A 65 29.58 -17.89 9.33
CA VAL A 65 30.38 -17.19 10.35
C VAL A 65 31.08 -15.94 9.80
N THR A 66 31.55 -16.00 8.55
CA THR A 66 32.16 -14.85 7.84
C THR A 66 31.15 -13.75 7.49
N ALA A 67 29.92 -14.12 7.12
CA ALA A 67 28.84 -13.19 6.80
C ALA A 67 28.20 -12.57 8.04
N ALA A 68 28.22 -13.28 9.17
CA ALA A 68 27.70 -12.79 10.46
C ALA A 68 28.58 -11.68 11.08
N ARG A 69 29.91 -11.74 10.90
CA ARG A 69 30.88 -10.81 11.49
C ARG A 69 30.55 -9.32 11.27
N PRO A 70 30.34 -8.83 10.02
CA PRO A 70 30.02 -7.42 9.79
C PRO A 70 28.65 -7.03 10.36
N LYS A 71 27.72 -7.97 10.53
CA LYS A 71 26.35 -7.73 11.02
C LYS A 71 26.14 -8.11 12.49
N LEU A 72 27.23 -8.32 13.23
CA LEU A 72 27.15 -8.89 14.57
C LEU A 72 26.29 -8.06 15.53
N GLY A 73 26.33 -6.72 15.45
CA GLY A 73 25.47 -5.86 16.28
C GLY A 73 23.97 -6.06 16.04
N ASP A 74 23.56 -6.14 14.77
CA ASP A 74 22.17 -6.44 14.40
C ASP A 74 21.73 -7.82 14.88
N LEU A 75 22.60 -8.82 14.70
CA LEU A 75 22.32 -10.19 15.12
C LEU A 75 22.25 -10.32 16.65
N VAL A 76 23.06 -9.58 17.40
CA VAL A 76 22.99 -9.52 18.87
C VAL A 76 21.67 -8.87 19.32
N ARG A 77 21.26 -7.77 18.69
CA ARG A 77 19.95 -7.14 18.97
C ARG A 77 18.79 -8.06 18.64
N GLN A 78 18.85 -8.74 17.50
CA GLN A 78 17.84 -9.69 17.06
C GLN A 78 17.73 -10.88 18.04
N ALA A 79 18.86 -11.47 18.40
CA ALA A 79 18.90 -12.58 19.36
C ALA A 79 18.42 -12.14 20.75
N ALA A 80 18.80 -10.95 21.22
CA ALA A 80 18.31 -10.38 22.48
C ALA A 80 16.79 -10.13 22.46
N ALA A 81 16.22 -9.79 21.31
CA ALA A 81 14.77 -9.65 21.11
C ALA A 81 14.02 -11.00 20.98
N GLY A 82 14.66 -12.13 21.30
CA GLY A 82 14.05 -13.45 21.28
C GLY A 82 14.00 -14.12 19.91
N GLN A 83 14.79 -13.63 18.95
CA GLN A 83 14.92 -14.21 17.61
C GLN A 83 16.34 -14.80 17.43
N PRO A 84 16.59 -16.03 17.91
CA PRO A 84 17.91 -16.65 17.85
C PRO A 84 18.36 -16.95 16.42
N VAL A 85 19.67 -16.98 16.20
CA VAL A 85 20.27 -17.25 14.88
C VAL A 85 21.36 -18.32 14.96
N ALA A 86 21.41 -19.18 13.95
CA ALA A 86 22.42 -20.21 13.82
C ALA A 86 23.64 -19.68 13.07
N LEU A 87 24.85 -19.96 13.54
CA LEU A 87 26.10 -19.61 12.87
C LEU A 87 26.75 -20.87 12.29
N THR A 88 26.99 -20.88 10.98
CA THR A 88 27.51 -22.04 10.26
C THR A 88 28.90 -21.80 9.67
N ARG A 89 29.73 -22.84 9.64
CA ARG A 89 31.06 -22.83 9.01
C ARG A 89 31.13 -24.00 8.03
N ARG A 90 31.23 -23.69 6.73
CA ARG A 90 31.20 -24.70 5.64
C ARG A 90 29.95 -25.60 5.65
N GLY A 91 28.82 -25.07 6.11
CA GLY A 91 27.55 -25.79 6.20
C GLY A 91 27.28 -26.43 7.56
N ASP A 92 28.30 -26.66 8.38
CA ASP A 92 28.15 -27.23 9.71
C ASP A 92 27.84 -26.15 10.76
N LEU A 93 26.99 -26.47 11.73
CA LEU A 93 26.69 -25.56 12.83
C LEU A 93 27.92 -25.37 13.73
N ALA A 94 28.36 -24.13 13.87
CA ALA A 94 29.47 -23.74 14.73
C ALA A 94 29.02 -23.23 16.10
N ALA A 95 27.97 -22.40 16.14
CA ALA A 95 27.40 -21.85 17.37
C ALA A 95 25.98 -21.31 17.12
N VAL A 96 25.24 -21.02 18.19
CA VAL A 96 23.95 -20.35 18.14
C VAL A 96 24.05 -19.05 18.93
N LEU A 97 23.60 -17.94 18.34
CA LEU A 97 23.45 -16.69 19.06
C LEU A 97 22.01 -16.62 19.58
N ALA A 98 21.87 -16.65 20.90
CA ALA A 98 20.62 -16.82 21.61
C ALA A 98 20.44 -15.72 22.67
N PRO A 99 19.21 -15.44 23.12
CA PRO A 99 18.96 -14.51 24.23
C PRO A 99 19.62 -15.01 25.52
N VAL A 100 20.01 -14.08 26.40
CA VAL A 100 20.47 -14.42 27.75
C VAL A 100 19.26 -14.91 28.58
N PRO A 101 19.29 -16.11 29.18
CA PRO A 101 18.26 -16.61 30.09
C PRO A 101 18.07 -15.63 31.25
N GLY A 102 16.82 -15.23 31.49
CA GLY A 102 16.48 -14.24 32.52
C GLY A 102 16.61 -12.77 32.09
N ALA A 103 17.22 -12.46 30.94
CA ALA A 103 17.28 -11.10 30.38
C ALA A 103 16.15 -10.83 29.38
N SER A 104 14.95 -11.30 29.70
CA SER A 104 13.74 -11.02 28.93
C SER A 104 12.87 -10.06 29.73
N THR A 105 12.82 -8.79 29.31
CA THR A 105 11.57 -8.02 29.44
C THR A 105 10.60 -8.52 28.36
N ASN A 106 10.22 -9.78 28.50
CA ASN A 106 9.04 -10.37 27.87
C ASN A 106 8.65 -11.56 28.76
N PRO A 107 7.55 -11.49 29.52
CA PRO A 107 7.27 -12.43 30.60
C PRO A 107 6.63 -13.71 30.04
N ALA A 108 7.37 -14.53 29.30
CA ALA A 108 6.86 -15.78 28.73
C ALA A 108 7.64 -17.01 29.23
N THR A 109 7.94 -17.05 30.53
CA THR A 109 7.98 -18.32 31.27
C THR A 109 7.21 -18.02 32.55
N GLY A 110 6.02 -18.59 32.70
CA GLY A 110 5.21 -18.37 33.89
C GLY A 110 6.02 -18.73 35.13
N GLY A 111 5.80 -17.99 36.22
CA GLY A 111 6.28 -18.37 37.54
C GLY A 111 5.91 -19.83 37.81
N GLY A 112 6.72 -20.49 38.65
CA GLY A 112 6.39 -21.84 39.11
C GLY A 112 4.94 -21.89 39.61
N LEU A 113 4.28 -23.04 39.52
CA LEU A 113 2.89 -23.21 39.97
C LEU A 113 2.68 -22.61 41.38
N ASP A 114 3.68 -22.72 42.25
CA ASP A 114 3.68 -22.16 43.60
C ASP A 114 3.59 -20.61 43.61
N GLU A 115 4.34 -19.91 42.74
CA GLU A 115 4.29 -18.44 42.65
C GLU A 115 2.92 -17.95 42.10
N LEU A 116 2.34 -18.70 41.17
CA LEU A 116 0.99 -18.45 40.66
C LEU A 116 -0.09 -18.73 41.71
N LEU A 117 0.06 -19.81 42.49
CA LEU A 117 -0.85 -20.14 43.59
C LEU A 117 -0.74 -19.14 44.75
N ASP A 118 0.45 -18.67 45.08
CA ASP A 118 0.68 -17.63 46.09
C ASP A 118 0.02 -16.31 45.67
N THR A 119 0.12 -15.95 44.38
CA THR A 119 -0.57 -14.78 43.80
C THR A 119 -2.10 -14.92 43.88
N LEU A 120 -2.64 -16.12 43.65
CA LEU A 120 -4.08 -16.39 43.66
C LEU A 120 -4.68 -16.55 45.07
N THR A 121 -3.86 -16.91 46.07
CA THR A 121 -4.30 -17.17 47.45
C THR A 121 -3.95 -16.05 48.42
N ALA A 122 -3.23 -15.01 47.98
CA ALA A 122 -2.96 -13.82 48.78
C ALA A 122 -4.27 -13.19 49.32
N ALA A 123 -4.31 -12.93 50.63
CA ALA A 123 -5.50 -12.42 51.33
C ALA A 123 -5.91 -10.99 50.93
N THR A 124 -5.05 -10.28 50.20
CA THR A 124 -5.33 -8.97 49.62
C THR A 124 -5.39 -9.16 48.10
N PRO A 125 -6.49 -8.81 47.41
CA PRO A 125 -6.50 -8.81 45.96
C PRO A 125 -5.38 -7.89 45.47
N GLN A 126 -4.32 -8.46 44.90
CA GLN A 126 -3.38 -7.70 44.09
C GLN A 126 -4.21 -7.03 42.99
N ALA A 127 -3.99 -5.74 42.74
CA ALA A 127 -4.76 -4.98 41.76
C ALA A 127 -4.87 -5.81 40.46
N PRO A 128 -6.09 -6.11 39.97
CA PRO A 128 -6.26 -7.02 38.85
C PRO A 128 -5.45 -6.50 37.66
N ALA A 129 -4.88 -7.42 36.87
CA ALA A 129 -4.34 -7.12 35.55
C ALA A 129 -5.31 -6.14 34.87
N SER A 130 -4.81 -4.96 34.50
CA SER A 130 -5.62 -3.76 34.26
C SER A 130 -6.76 -4.04 33.27
N LEU A 131 -7.98 -4.21 33.81
CA LEU A 131 -9.17 -4.56 33.05
C LEU A 131 -9.56 -3.38 32.16
N VAL A 132 -9.84 -3.67 30.88
CA VAL A 132 -10.14 -2.64 29.89
C VAL A 132 -11.63 -2.32 29.93
N PRO A 133 -12.03 -1.08 30.26
CA PRO A 133 -13.44 -0.72 30.30
C PRO A 133 -14.02 -0.65 28.88
N THR A 134 -15.25 -1.11 28.73
CA THR A 134 -16.00 -1.03 27.47
C THR A 134 -16.69 0.31 27.29
N GLY A 135 -16.74 1.14 28.35
CA GLY A 135 -17.49 2.40 28.37
C GLY A 135 -19.00 2.20 28.55
N LEU A 136 -19.42 0.99 28.88
CA LEU A 136 -20.80 0.62 29.21
C LEU A 136 -20.79 -0.08 30.57
N ASP A 137 -21.14 0.65 31.63
CA ASP A 137 -21.07 0.14 33.02
C ASP A 137 -21.82 -1.19 33.21
N SER A 138 -22.96 -1.34 32.54
CA SER A 138 -23.74 -2.59 32.54
C SER A 138 -22.99 -3.79 31.94
N LEU A 139 -22.19 -3.56 30.89
CA LEU A 139 -21.35 -4.58 30.26
C LEU A 139 -20.09 -4.84 31.10
N ASP A 140 -19.46 -3.79 31.61
CA ASP A 140 -18.28 -3.94 32.48
C ASP A 140 -18.63 -4.70 33.75
N THR A 141 -19.81 -4.45 34.35
CA THR A 141 -20.33 -5.21 35.49
C THR A 141 -20.53 -6.69 35.13
N LEU A 142 -21.13 -6.99 33.97
CA LEU A 142 -21.32 -8.35 33.48
C LEU A 142 -20.00 -9.10 33.26
N LEU A 143 -18.97 -8.40 32.76
CA LEU A 143 -17.65 -8.95 32.48
C LEU A 143 -16.76 -9.04 33.74
N GLY A 144 -17.24 -8.57 34.89
CA GLY A 144 -16.50 -8.56 36.15
C GLY A 144 -15.39 -7.51 36.18
N GLY A 145 -15.65 -6.34 35.59
CA GLY A 145 -14.79 -5.16 35.59
C GLY A 145 -14.24 -4.73 34.23
N GLY A 146 -14.59 -5.41 33.14
CA GLY A 146 -14.16 -5.07 31.77
C GLY A 146 -13.52 -6.25 31.01
N LEU A 147 -12.93 -5.95 29.86
CA LEU A 147 -12.24 -6.93 29.01
C LEU A 147 -10.87 -7.29 29.61
N ARG A 148 -10.51 -8.59 29.58
CA ARG A 148 -9.24 -9.05 30.12
C ARG A 148 -8.13 -9.05 29.05
N PRO A 149 -6.88 -8.75 29.43
CA PRO A 149 -5.71 -8.99 28.58
C PRO A 149 -5.72 -10.40 27.97
N GLY A 150 -5.44 -10.50 26.67
CA GLY A 150 -5.41 -11.76 25.95
C GLY A 150 -6.78 -12.33 25.57
N GLN A 151 -7.89 -11.62 25.79
CA GLN A 151 -9.22 -12.03 25.34
C GLN A 151 -9.59 -11.47 23.97
N LEU A 152 -10.35 -12.25 23.20
CA LEU A 152 -11.01 -11.83 21.98
C LEU A 152 -12.50 -11.58 22.26
N ALA A 153 -12.94 -10.32 22.08
CA ALA A 153 -14.32 -9.92 22.06
C ALA A 153 -14.77 -9.60 20.62
N LEU A 154 -15.90 -10.16 20.20
CA LEU A 154 -16.52 -9.90 18.90
C LEU A 154 -17.89 -9.27 19.09
N VAL A 155 -18.15 -8.15 18.43
CA VAL A 155 -19.49 -7.53 18.35
C VAL A 155 -19.97 -7.50 16.91
N THR A 156 -21.09 -8.17 16.63
CA THR A 156 -21.72 -8.16 15.31
C THR A 156 -23.02 -7.36 15.32
N GLY A 157 -23.46 -6.83 14.19
CA GLY A 157 -24.72 -6.12 14.08
C GLY A 157 -25.05 -5.73 12.64
N SER A 158 -26.28 -5.31 12.37
CA SER A 158 -26.65 -4.79 11.06
C SER A 158 -25.92 -3.48 10.74
N PRO A 159 -25.63 -3.17 9.47
CA PRO A 159 -25.11 -1.85 9.09
C PRO A 159 -25.97 -0.72 9.69
N GLY A 160 -25.33 0.25 10.34
CA GLY A 160 -26.04 1.36 10.99
C GLY A 160 -26.61 1.07 12.40
N SER A 161 -26.42 -0.14 12.95
CA SER A 161 -26.87 -0.46 14.32
C SER A 161 -26.05 0.22 15.42
N GLY A 162 -24.82 0.63 15.11
CA GLY A 162 -23.93 1.34 16.04
C GLY A 162 -22.71 0.54 16.52
N THR A 163 -22.33 -0.56 15.85
CA THR A 163 -21.17 -1.39 16.24
C THR A 163 -19.86 -0.60 16.30
N SER A 164 -19.58 0.25 15.32
CA SER A 164 -18.42 1.16 15.35
C SER A 164 -18.51 2.19 16.48
N ALA A 165 -19.71 2.65 16.85
CA ALA A 165 -19.89 3.57 17.99
C ALA A 165 -19.60 2.87 19.33
N LEU A 166 -19.91 1.57 19.44
CA LEU A 166 -19.52 0.74 20.58
C LEU A 166 -18.00 0.60 20.66
N ALA A 167 -17.36 0.21 19.55
CA ALA A 167 -15.91 0.04 19.44
C ALA A 167 -15.14 1.32 19.80
N LEU A 168 -15.54 2.46 19.23
CA LEU A 168 -14.92 3.76 19.56
C LEU A 168 -15.26 4.22 20.98
N GLY A 169 -16.40 3.80 21.54
CA GLY A 169 -16.76 3.96 22.94
C GLY A 169 -15.76 3.30 23.87
N ALA A 170 -15.50 2.00 23.64
CA ALA A 170 -14.52 1.23 24.41
C ALA A 170 -13.10 1.78 24.24
N ALA A 171 -12.69 2.10 23.01
CA ALA A 171 -11.37 2.70 22.76
C ALA A 171 -11.17 4.01 23.52
N ARG A 172 -12.18 4.88 23.52
CA ARG A 172 -12.15 6.17 24.23
C ARG A 172 -12.14 5.98 25.74
N ALA A 173 -13.00 5.12 26.28
CA ALA A 173 -13.05 4.83 27.71
C ALA A 173 -11.71 4.27 28.21
N ALA A 174 -11.13 3.32 27.48
CA ALA A 174 -9.84 2.74 27.79
C ALA A 174 -8.71 3.80 27.72
N ALA A 175 -8.65 4.59 26.64
CA ALA A 175 -7.58 5.58 26.46
C ALA A 175 -7.64 6.73 27.49
N LEU A 176 -8.82 7.04 28.01
CA LEU A 176 -9.00 8.06 29.05
C LEU A 176 -8.89 7.52 30.48
N THR A 177 -8.64 6.21 30.65
CA THR A 177 -8.42 5.60 31.96
C THR A 177 -6.95 5.70 32.33
N GLU A 178 -6.66 6.39 33.44
CA GLU A 178 -5.28 6.55 33.92
C GLU A 178 -4.66 5.20 34.28
N GLY A 179 -3.42 4.98 33.83
CA GLY A 179 -2.64 3.78 34.18
C GLY A 179 -3.02 2.48 33.45
N LEU A 180 -3.98 2.51 32.51
CA LEU A 180 -4.43 1.30 31.80
C LEU A 180 -3.45 0.83 30.71
N GLY A 181 -2.77 1.77 30.04
CA GLY A 181 -1.85 1.51 28.92
C GLY A 181 -2.39 2.03 27.58
N PRO A 182 -1.59 1.96 26.49
CA PRO A 182 -2.00 2.48 25.19
C PRO A 182 -3.17 1.73 24.55
N VAL A 183 -3.91 2.43 23.71
CA VAL A 183 -5.04 1.89 22.92
C VAL A 183 -4.77 2.09 21.44
N MET A 184 -5.02 1.06 20.63
CA MET A 184 -4.90 1.13 19.18
C MET A 184 -6.26 0.87 18.52
N VAL A 185 -6.64 1.74 17.60
CA VAL A 185 -7.81 1.54 16.72
C VAL A 185 -7.31 1.39 15.30
N ALA A 186 -7.48 0.20 14.74
CA ALA A 186 -7.27 -0.09 13.33
C ALA A 186 -8.63 -0.11 12.64
N SER A 187 -8.88 0.88 11.78
CA SER A 187 -10.06 0.89 10.93
C SER A 187 -9.70 0.64 9.48
N ALA A 188 -10.49 -0.23 8.84
CA ALA A 188 -10.40 -0.52 7.42
C ALA A 188 -11.35 0.33 6.56
N GLN A 189 -12.31 1.04 7.20
CA GLN A 189 -13.36 1.81 6.51
C GLN A 189 -13.30 3.31 6.78
N MET A 190 -12.74 3.74 7.91
CA MET A 190 -12.79 5.13 8.34
C MET A 190 -11.40 5.76 8.38
N SER A 191 -11.31 7.01 7.92
CA SER A 191 -10.08 7.79 8.01
C SER A 191 -9.75 8.14 9.46
N ARG A 192 -8.49 8.45 9.76
CA ARG A 192 -8.08 8.97 11.08
C ARG A 192 -8.84 10.23 11.45
N GLN A 193 -9.19 11.06 10.47
CA GLN A 193 -10.00 12.26 10.70
C GLN A 193 -11.42 11.91 11.12
N ASP A 194 -12.06 10.92 10.48
CA ASP A 194 -13.42 10.47 10.84
C ASP A 194 -13.46 9.81 12.21
N LEU A 195 -12.46 8.98 12.52
CA LEU A 195 -12.30 8.36 13.84
C LEU A 195 -12.14 9.43 14.92
N ALA A 196 -11.23 10.38 14.71
CA ALA A 196 -11.00 11.49 15.64
C ALA A 196 -12.25 12.36 15.82
N ALA A 197 -12.96 12.70 14.73
CA ALA A 197 -14.18 13.50 14.80
C ALA A 197 -15.28 12.82 15.61
N ARG A 198 -15.46 11.50 15.47
CA ARG A 198 -16.44 10.73 16.24
C ARG A 198 -16.07 10.58 17.70
N MET A 199 -14.79 10.32 18.01
CA MET A 199 -14.32 10.28 19.39
C MET A 199 -14.48 11.65 20.07
N LEU A 200 -14.17 12.73 19.35
CA LEU A 200 -14.34 14.10 19.82
C LEU A 200 -15.82 14.47 20.02
N ALA A 201 -16.70 14.06 19.10
CA ALA A 201 -18.15 14.26 19.22
C ALA A 201 -18.73 13.56 20.45
N ALA A 202 -18.32 12.31 20.68
CA ALA A 202 -18.76 11.52 21.82
C ALA A 202 -18.23 12.10 23.14
N GLU A 203 -16.97 12.53 23.17
CA GLU A 203 -16.33 13.12 24.35
C GLU A 203 -16.88 14.51 24.70
N ALA A 204 -17.04 15.37 23.70
CA ALA A 204 -17.58 16.71 23.88
C ALA A 204 -19.10 16.72 24.08
N ASN A 205 -19.78 15.58 23.87
CA ASN A 205 -21.24 15.48 23.85
C ASN A 205 -21.86 16.50 22.86
N LEU A 206 -21.29 16.56 21.66
CA LEU A 206 -21.67 17.47 20.58
C LEU A 206 -22.11 16.69 19.32
N PRO A 207 -23.04 17.24 18.52
CA PRO A 207 -23.41 16.62 17.25
C PRO A 207 -22.21 16.46 16.33
N LEU A 208 -21.98 15.25 15.81
CA LEU A 208 -20.89 14.94 14.89
C LEU A 208 -20.93 15.82 13.63
N ALA A 209 -22.14 16.10 13.14
CA ALA A 209 -22.35 16.98 11.99
C ALA A 209 -21.69 18.35 12.23
N GLN A 210 -21.90 18.97 13.40
CA GLN A 210 -21.33 20.30 13.70
C GLN A 210 -19.80 20.29 13.77
N ILE A 211 -19.20 19.21 14.25
CA ILE A 211 -17.74 19.06 14.31
C ILE A 211 -17.17 18.89 12.90
N THR A 212 -17.77 18.01 12.09
CA THR A 212 -17.31 17.71 10.73
C THR A 212 -17.50 18.89 9.77
N THR A 213 -18.58 19.68 9.92
CA THR A 213 -18.82 20.90 9.14
C THR A 213 -18.15 22.14 9.74
N GLN A 214 -17.47 22.02 10.87
CA GLN A 214 -16.85 23.13 11.60
C GLN A 214 -17.82 24.25 12.00
N THR A 215 -19.10 23.91 12.24
CA THR A 215 -20.17 24.86 12.61
C THR A 215 -20.53 24.78 14.09
N VAL A 216 -19.58 24.42 14.96
CA VAL A 216 -19.79 24.36 16.41
C VAL A 216 -20.04 25.78 16.95
N PRO A 217 -21.15 26.05 17.66
CA PRO A 217 -21.44 27.36 18.24
C PRO A 217 -20.34 27.83 19.20
N GLU A 218 -20.17 29.14 19.34
CA GLU A 218 -19.17 29.72 20.25
C GLU A 218 -19.41 29.32 21.71
N THR A 219 -20.68 29.15 22.09
CA THR A 219 -21.08 28.66 23.43
C THR A 219 -20.60 27.24 23.71
N ASP A 220 -20.39 26.42 22.67
CA ASP A 220 -19.97 25.03 22.77
C ASP A 220 -18.47 24.83 22.55
N ARG A 221 -17.76 25.88 22.10
CA ARG A 221 -16.32 25.85 21.82
C ARG A 221 -15.47 25.45 23.04
N PRO A 222 -15.71 25.95 24.27
CA PRO A 222 -14.93 25.56 25.43
C PRO A 222 -15.05 24.05 25.74
N ARG A 223 -16.23 23.48 25.53
CA ARG A 223 -16.48 22.04 25.74
C ARG A 223 -15.75 21.19 24.68
N LEU A 224 -15.74 21.64 23.43
CA LEU A 224 -14.97 21.00 22.36
C LEU A 224 -13.46 21.04 22.65
N GLU A 225 -12.95 22.17 23.12
CA GLU A 225 -11.53 22.35 23.44
C GLU A 225 -11.09 21.48 24.62
N ALA A 226 -11.91 21.41 25.68
CA ALA A 226 -11.66 20.53 26.82
C ALA A 226 -11.61 19.05 26.41
N ALA A 227 -12.57 18.61 25.59
CA ALA A 227 -12.58 17.25 25.04
C ALA A 227 -11.34 16.97 24.17
N ALA A 228 -10.96 17.91 23.30
CA ALA A 228 -9.77 17.79 22.48
C ALA A 228 -8.48 17.75 23.31
N ALA A 229 -8.42 18.49 24.43
CA ALA A 229 -7.28 18.46 25.35
C ALA A 229 -7.14 17.10 26.04
N ARG A 230 -8.25 16.51 26.52
CA ARG A 230 -8.26 15.16 27.10
C ARG A 230 -7.80 14.11 26.10
N LEU A 231 -8.34 14.12 24.88
CA LEU A 231 -7.96 13.17 23.82
C LEU A 231 -6.50 13.35 23.36
N ARG A 232 -5.97 14.58 23.36
CA ARG A 232 -4.54 14.85 23.06
C ARG A 232 -3.59 14.26 24.10
N GLY A 233 -4.00 14.19 25.37
CA GLY A 233 -3.20 13.59 26.45
C GLY A 233 -3.32 12.08 26.56
N ALA A 234 -4.26 11.46 25.83
CA ALA A 234 -4.53 10.04 25.90
C ALA A 234 -3.53 9.22 25.03
N PRO A 235 -3.07 8.03 25.47
CA PRO A 235 -2.18 7.15 24.72
C PRO A 235 -2.95 6.39 23.62
N LEU A 236 -3.48 7.13 22.63
CA LEU A 236 -4.37 6.63 21.59
C LEU A 236 -3.69 6.63 20.21
N HIS A 237 -3.62 5.46 19.59
CA HIS A 237 -3.08 5.24 18.25
C HIS A 237 -4.21 4.97 17.25
N LEU A 238 -4.39 5.86 16.27
CA LEU A 238 -5.38 5.68 15.21
C LEU A 238 -4.69 5.26 13.90
N MET A 239 -5.20 4.21 13.26
CA MET A 239 -4.67 3.67 12.01
C MET A 239 -5.78 3.50 10.97
N ASP A 240 -5.59 4.10 9.79
CA ASP A 240 -6.57 4.16 8.68
C ASP A 240 -6.04 3.60 7.35
N ARG A 241 -4.96 2.80 7.38
CA ARG A 241 -4.23 2.36 6.16
C ARG A 241 -3.71 0.90 6.18
N GLN A 242 -4.28 0.02 7.00
CA GLN A 242 -3.84 -1.39 7.04
C GLN A 242 -4.83 -2.28 6.30
N THR A 243 -4.34 -3.09 5.36
CA THR A 243 -5.18 -4.01 4.56
C THR A 243 -5.11 -5.45 5.09
N THR A 244 -4.20 -5.78 6.02
CA THR A 244 -3.97 -7.15 6.51
C THR A 244 -3.86 -7.24 8.03
N LEU A 245 -4.29 -8.35 8.63
CA LEU A 245 -4.12 -8.60 10.07
C LEU A 245 -2.64 -8.70 10.49
N THR A 246 -1.74 -9.14 9.60
CA THR A 246 -0.31 -9.24 9.88
C THR A 246 0.31 -7.87 10.14
N GLN A 247 -0.03 -6.86 9.33
CA GLN A 247 0.50 -5.51 9.55
C GLN A 247 -0.07 -4.88 10.82
N THR A 248 -1.37 -5.07 11.08
CA THR A 248 -2.00 -4.63 12.34
C THR A 248 -1.31 -5.28 13.55
N ARG A 249 -0.99 -6.58 13.46
CA ARG A 249 -0.22 -7.29 14.49
C ARG A 249 1.16 -6.68 14.69
N THR A 250 1.91 -6.42 13.62
CA THR A 250 3.24 -5.82 13.72
C THR A 250 3.19 -4.42 14.35
N ALA A 251 2.22 -3.60 13.95
CA ALA A 251 2.05 -2.26 14.53
C ALA A 251 1.63 -2.33 16.00
N ALA A 252 0.69 -3.20 16.35
CA ALA A 252 0.25 -3.41 17.73
C ALA A 252 1.38 -3.94 18.62
N ALA A 253 2.20 -4.87 18.12
CA ALA A 253 3.36 -5.41 18.84
C ALA A 253 4.48 -4.38 19.05
N ALA A 254 4.52 -3.32 18.24
CA ALA A 254 5.48 -2.22 18.40
C ALA A 254 5.04 -1.19 19.46
N VAL A 255 3.83 -1.31 20.02
CA VAL A 255 3.33 -0.47 21.11
C VAL A 255 3.51 -1.23 22.44
N PRO A 256 4.44 -0.80 23.31
CA PRO A 256 4.65 -1.44 24.60
C PRO A 256 3.40 -1.36 25.47
N ASP A 257 3.13 -2.43 26.22
CA ASP A 257 2.04 -2.51 27.21
C ASP A 257 0.65 -2.15 26.65
N LEU A 258 0.41 -2.48 25.38
CA LEU A 258 -0.87 -2.24 24.71
C LEU A 258 -2.03 -2.87 25.51
N ALA A 259 -2.98 -2.05 25.93
CA ALA A 259 -4.12 -2.51 26.71
C ALA A 259 -5.25 -3.05 25.80
N LEU A 260 -5.53 -2.33 24.71
CA LEU A 260 -6.65 -2.62 23.82
C LEU A 260 -6.28 -2.40 22.35
N LEU A 261 -6.62 -3.41 21.53
CA LEU A 261 -6.64 -3.31 20.07
C LEU A 261 -8.08 -3.41 19.56
N VAL A 262 -8.53 -2.41 18.80
CA VAL A 262 -9.85 -2.39 18.16
C VAL A 262 -9.71 -2.60 16.65
N LEU A 263 -10.51 -3.53 16.10
CA LEU A 263 -10.57 -3.85 14.66
C LEU A 263 -11.96 -3.50 14.10
N ASP A 264 -12.04 -2.47 13.25
CA ASP A 264 -13.32 -1.90 12.79
C ASP A 264 -13.40 -1.66 11.27
N PRO A 265 -14.17 -2.48 10.51
CA PRO A 265 -14.67 -3.80 10.84
C PRO A 265 -13.66 -4.91 10.49
N VAL A 266 -13.65 -5.99 11.27
CA VAL A 266 -12.70 -7.10 11.10
C VAL A 266 -12.85 -7.83 9.76
N THR A 267 -14.03 -7.78 9.13
CA THR A 267 -14.31 -8.42 7.83
C THR A 267 -13.53 -7.82 6.66
N HIS A 268 -12.95 -6.63 6.83
CA HIS A 268 -12.18 -5.94 5.80
C HIS A 268 -10.67 -6.10 5.99
N PHE A 269 -10.24 -6.82 7.03
CA PHE A 269 -8.84 -7.21 7.17
C PHE A 269 -8.61 -8.51 6.42
N ASP A 270 -7.63 -8.52 5.52
CA ASP A 270 -7.17 -9.78 4.92
C ASP A 270 -6.47 -10.61 6.01
N VAL A 271 -7.10 -11.74 6.34
CA VAL A 271 -6.67 -12.65 7.40
C VAL A 271 -5.66 -13.68 6.89
N GLY A 272 -5.42 -13.75 5.56
CA GLY A 272 -4.34 -14.52 4.93
C GLY A 272 -4.25 -16.02 5.28
N THR A 273 -5.24 -16.57 5.98
CA THR A 273 -5.20 -17.92 6.57
C THR A 273 -6.54 -18.63 6.33
N ALA A 274 -6.50 -19.96 6.23
CA ALA A 274 -7.70 -20.79 6.09
C ALA A 274 -8.62 -20.77 7.33
N ALA A 275 -8.20 -20.17 8.45
CA ALA A 275 -8.90 -20.19 9.75
C ALA A 275 -8.86 -18.80 10.45
N PRO A 276 -9.69 -17.83 10.00
CA PRO A 276 -9.66 -16.46 10.51
C PRO A 276 -10.00 -16.32 12.01
N ALA A 277 -10.82 -17.22 12.54
CA ALA A 277 -11.18 -17.26 13.94
C ALA A 277 -9.96 -17.55 14.86
N LEU A 278 -9.14 -18.52 14.49
CA LEU A 278 -7.93 -18.88 15.23
C LEU A 278 -6.86 -17.78 15.14
N ALA A 279 -6.74 -17.13 13.98
CA ALA A 279 -5.78 -16.03 13.79
C ALA A 279 -6.08 -14.85 14.74
N LEU A 280 -7.35 -14.46 14.89
CA LEU A 280 -7.78 -13.41 15.81
C LEU A 280 -7.60 -13.82 17.28
N ARG A 281 -7.88 -15.08 17.61
CA ARG A 281 -7.65 -15.59 18.98
C ARG A 281 -6.16 -15.54 19.35
N ARG A 282 -5.29 -15.99 18.45
CA ARG A 282 -3.83 -15.92 18.61
C ARG A 282 -3.35 -14.49 18.69
N LEU A 283 -3.92 -13.58 17.90
CA LEU A 283 -3.58 -12.16 17.97
C LEU A 283 -3.76 -11.59 19.38
N ALA A 284 -4.89 -11.87 20.03
CA ALA A 284 -5.12 -11.44 21.40
C ALA A 284 -4.11 -12.05 22.38
N THR A 285 -3.89 -13.37 22.32
CA THR A 285 -2.97 -14.07 23.21
C THR A 285 -1.52 -13.62 23.04
N ASP A 286 -1.06 -13.43 21.79
CA ASP A 286 0.31 -13.06 21.48
C ASP A 286 0.62 -11.61 21.88
N LEU A 287 -0.33 -10.69 21.70
CA LEU A 287 -0.20 -9.29 22.12
C LEU A 287 -0.37 -9.12 23.63
N ARG A 288 -1.01 -10.07 24.32
CA ARG A 288 -1.44 -9.93 25.72
C ARG A 288 -2.29 -8.68 25.95
N ALA A 289 -2.98 -8.24 24.93
CA ALA A 289 -3.91 -7.12 24.94
C ALA A 289 -5.35 -7.63 24.80
N ALA A 290 -6.34 -6.87 25.26
CA ALA A 290 -7.71 -7.14 24.87
C ALA A 290 -7.88 -6.83 23.38
N VAL A 291 -8.56 -7.70 22.62
CA VAL A 291 -8.88 -7.45 21.21
C VAL A 291 -10.40 -7.33 21.06
N LEU A 292 -10.87 -6.17 20.63
CA LEU A 292 -12.27 -5.92 20.31
C LEU A 292 -12.45 -5.81 18.79
N ALA A 293 -13.03 -6.85 18.21
CA ALA A 293 -13.36 -6.89 16.79
C ALA A 293 -14.85 -6.56 16.58
N VAL A 294 -15.16 -5.74 15.58
CA VAL A 294 -16.55 -5.48 15.19
C VAL A 294 -16.80 -5.87 13.74
N ALA A 295 -18.02 -6.29 13.41
CA ALA A 295 -18.38 -6.67 12.05
C ALA A 295 -19.88 -6.56 11.75
N ALA A 296 -20.21 -6.55 10.46
CA ALA A 296 -21.59 -6.76 10.03
C ALA A 296 -21.99 -8.22 10.31
N HIS A 297 -23.20 -8.44 10.84
CA HIS A 297 -23.70 -9.79 11.11
C HIS A 297 -23.82 -10.61 9.82
N GLY A 298 -23.40 -11.89 9.85
CA GLY A 298 -23.50 -12.79 8.71
C GLY A 298 -22.92 -14.19 9.00
N PRO A 299 -23.31 -15.22 8.20
CA PRO A 299 -22.95 -16.62 8.45
C PRO A 299 -21.44 -16.89 8.41
N GLY A 300 -20.67 -16.08 7.67
CA GLY A 300 -19.21 -16.19 7.60
C GLY A 300 -18.48 -15.88 8.92
N LEU A 301 -19.17 -15.31 9.91
CA LEU A 301 -18.59 -14.99 11.23
C LEU A 301 -18.86 -16.04 12.31
N LEU A 302 -19.69 -17.05 12.03
CA LEU A 302 -19.98 -18.11 13.00
C LEU A 302 -18.71 -18.80 13.55
N PRO A 303 -17.66 -19.07 12.74
CA PRO A 303 -16.41 -19.61 13.28
C PRO A 303 -15.72 -18.65 14.25
N VAL A 304 -15.78 -17.34 13.99
CA VAL A 304 -15.17 -16.30 14.86
C VAL A 304 -15.98 -16.13 16.14
N GLU A 305 -17.32 -16.14 16.06
CA GLU A 305 -18.21 -16.16 17.23
C GLU A 305 -17.94 -17.37 18.13
N ALA A 306 -17.63 -18.54 17.55
CA ALA A 306 -17.31 -19.75 18.31
C ALA A 306 -15.96 -19.69 19.04
N GLU A 307 -14.94 -19.08 18.43
CA GLU A 307 -13.61 -18.95 19.04
C GLU A 307 -13.48 -17.79 20.02
N ALA A 308 -14.30 -16.74 19.86
CA ALA A 308 -14.29 -15.58 20.75
C ALA A 308 -14.57 -15.96 22.21
N ASP A 309 -13.91 -15.28 23.13
CA ASP A 309 -14.18 -15.41 24.56
C ASP A 309 -15.50 -14.73 24.93
N ILE A 310 -15.80 -13.64 24.23
CA ILE A 310 -17.06 -12.89 24.32
C ILE A 310 -17.56 -12.65 22.89
N ALA A 311 -18.79 -13.07 22.58
CA ALA A 311 -19.46 -12.70 21.36
C ALA A 311 -20.80 -12.04 21.69
N ALA A 312 -21.05 -10.89 21.07
CA ALA A 312 -22.25 -10.10 21.26
C ALA A 312 -22.88 -9.67 19.93
N ARG A 313 -24.20 -9.52 19.92
CA ARG A 313 -24.98 -9.04 18.77
C ARG A 313 -25.70 -7.76 19.14
N LEU A 314 -25.46 -6.70 18.39
CA LEU A 314 -26.10 -5.41 18.56
C LEU A 314 -27.33 -5.30 17.65
N HIS A 315 -28.50 -5.37 18.27
CA HIS A 315 -29.80 -5.25 17.63
C HIS A 315 -30.33 -3.83 17.80
N ARG A 316 -30.64 -3.17 16.69
CA ARG A 316 -31.26 -1.85 16.67
C ARG A 316 -32.20 -1.78 15.48
N GLN A 317 -33.46 -1.43 15.72
CA GLN A 317 -34.40 -1.14 14.64
C GLN A 317 -34.03 0.17 13.97
N ASP A 318 -34.26 0.28 12.65
CA ASP A 318 -33.90 1.45 11.86
C ASP A 318 -34.39 2.74 12.53
N HIS A 319 -33.46 3.67 12.78
CA HIS A 319 -33.71 4.98 13.39
C HIS A 319 -34.16 4.96 14.86
N SER A 320 -34.23 3.81 15.54
CA SER A 320 -34.57 3.75 16.96
C SER A 320 -33.49 4.39 17.86
N ALA A 321 -33.92 5.06 18.92
CA ALA A 321 -33.02 5.53 19.99
C ALA A 321 -32.66 4.41 20.98
N THR A 322 -33.34 3.26 20.93
CA THR A 322 -33.07 2.10 21.76
C THR A 322 -32.35 1.01 20.96
N ALA A 323 -31.40 0.34 21.60
CA ALA A 323 -30.67 -0.80 21.08
C ALA A 323 -30.57 -1.90 22.14
N GLN A 324 -30.33 -3.13 21.72
CA GLN A 324 -30.12 -4.28 22.60
C GLN A 324 -28.79 -4.93 22.25
N LEU A 325 -27.93 -5.11 23.25
CA LEU A 325 -26.69 -5.87 23.11
C LEU A 325 -26.90 -7.26 23.69
N GLU A 326 -27.13 -8.23 22.81
CA GLU A 326 -27.30 -9.63 23.16
C GLU A 326 -25.93 -10.30 23.29
N ILE A 327 -25.54 -10.74 24.48
CA ILE A 327 -24.33 -11.54 24.71
C ILE A 327 -24.66 -12.99 24.37
N VAL A 328 -24.30 -13.41 23.16
CA VAL A 328 -24.57 -14.76 22.65
C VAL A 328 -23.56 -15.80 23.14
N ARG A 329 -22.37 -15.34 23.56
CA ARG A 329 -21.35 -16.19 24.15
C ARG A 329 -20.53 -15.41 25.16
N TYR A 330 -20.31 -16.01 26.32
CA TYR A 330 -19.30 -15.57 27.27
C TYR A 330 -18.68 -16.80 27.93
N ARG A 331 -17.39 -17.07 27.68
CA ARG A 331 -16.70 -18.29 28.14
C ARG A 331 -16.71 -18.44 29.67
N HIS A 332 -16.80 -17.34 30.41
CA HIS A 332 -16.60 -17.28 31.87
C HIS A 332 -17.80 -16.70 32.63
N GLY A 333 -18.95 -16.53 32.00
CA GLY A 333 -20.11 -15.95 32.66
C GLY A 333 -21.40 -16.08 31.84
N PRO A 334 -22.48 -15.42 32.28
CA PRO A 334 -23.80 -15.64 31.71
C PRO A 334 -23.99 -14.92 30.37
N THR A 335 -24.76 -15.55 29.48
CA THR A 335 -25.35 -14.91 28.29
C THR A 335 -26.59 -14.14 28.71
N THR A 336 -26.67 -12.86 28.36
CA THR A 336 -27.81 -11.98 28.70
C THR A 336 -27.97 -10.90 27.62
N THR A 337 -29.07 -10.15 27.65
CA THR A 337 -29.29 -9.00 26.77
C THR A 337 -29.28 -7.72 27.58
N LEU A 338 -28.42 -6.78 27.20
CA LEU A 338 -28.28 -5.48 27.84
C LEU A 338 -29.03 -4.39 27.04
N PRO A 339 -29.97 -3.67 27.64
CA PRO A 339 -30.63 -2.55 26.99
C PRO A 339 -29.69 -1.34 26.92
N LEU A 340 -29.62 -0.71 25.75
CA LEU A 340 -28.78 0.45 25.44
C LEU A 340 -29.58 1.58 24.79
N ASN A 341 -29.10 2.81 24.95
CA ASN A 341 -29.56 3.98 24.22
C ASN A 341 -28.53 4.38 23.14
N ALA A 342 -29.00 4.54 21.90
CA ALA A 342 -28.18 4.87 20.74
C ALA A 342 -28.30 6.36 20.38
N ASP A 343 -27.32 7.16 20.80
CA ASP A 343 -27.17 8.56 20.38
C ASP A 343 -26.09 8.65 19.28
N LEU A 344 -26.44 8.10 18.12
CA LEU A 344 -25.52 8.04 16.97
C LEU A 344 -25.23 9.44 16.38
N ALA A 345 -26.09 10.43 16.63
CA ALA A 345 -25.83 11.83 16.28
C ALA A 345 -24.59 12.40 17.00
N ARG A 346 -24.25 11.85 18.18
CA ARG A 346 -23.03 12.14 18.94
C ARG A 346 -22.06 10.96 18.97
N ALA A 347 -22.23 9.99 18.06
CA ALA A 347 -21.38 8.81 17.92
C ALA A 347 -21.22 7.97 19.21
N ARG A 348 -22.29 7.80 20.02
CA ARG A 348 -22.22 7.06 21.28
C ARG A 348 -23.36 6.06 21.48
N LEU A 349 -23.06 5.00 22.22
CA LEU A 349 -24.02 4.13 22.89
C LEU A 349 -23.92 4.38 24.39
N LEU A 350 -25.05 4.37 25.08
CA LEU A 350 -25.15 4.61 26.52
C LEU A 350 -25.93 3.46 27.18
N PRO A 351 -25.67 3.14 28.46
CA PRO A 351 -26.55 2.25 29.22
C PRO A 351 -27.99 2.78 29.21
N ALA A 352 -28.98 1.88 29.12
CA ALA A 352 -30.36 2.29 29.35
C ALA A 352 -30.52 2.65 30.84
N THR A 353 -31.04 3.85 31.12
CA THR A 353 -31.47 4.20 32.48
C THR A 353 -32.63 3.29 32.86
N PRO A 354 -32.64 2.65 34.04
CA PRO A 354 -33.83 1.93 34.49
C PRO A 354 -34.97 2.93 34.60
N THR A 355 -36.01 2.76 33.78
CA THR A 355 -37.31 3.37 34.04
C THR A 355 -37.81 2.83 35.39
N PRO A 356 -38.25 3.69 36.33
CA PRO A 356 -38.98 3.21 37.49
C PRO A 356 -40.15 2.36 36.99
N VAL A 357 -40.32 1.18 37.59
CA VAL A 357 -41.53 0.38 37.43
C VAL A 357 -42.61 1.13 38.20
N ASP A 358 -43.41 1.93 37.51
CA ASP A 358 -44.65 2.48 38.07
C ASP A 358 -45.85 1.76 37.45
N ASP A 359 -46.68 1.28 38.37
CA ASP A 359 -48.01 0.74 38.18
C ASP A 359 -48.96 1.69 37.43
N GLU A 360 -49.93 1.07 36.75
CA GLU A 360 -51.24 1.60 36.34
C GLU A 360 -51.30 2.63 35.17
N PRO A 361 -52.18 2.40 34.16
CA PRO A 361 -52.28 3.30 33.00
C PRO A 361 -53.13 4.55 33.30
N PRO A 362 -52.69 5.77 32.94
CA PRO A 362 -53.55 6.94 33.04
C PRO A 362 -54.41 7.11 31.78
N ILE A 363 -55.63 7.57 32.04
CA ILE A 363 -56.74 7.89 31.14
C ILE A 363 -56.36 9.02 30.14
N PRO A 364 -56.86 9.01 28.88
CA PRO A 364 -56.53 10.05 27.90
C PRO A 364 -57.26 11.36 28.19
N SER A 365 -56.57 12.48 27.99
CA SER A 365 -57.11 13.85 28.05
C SER A 365 -56.73 14.64 26.77
N PRO A 366 -57.52 15.68 26.41
CA PRO A 366 -57.90 16.00 25.02
C PRO A 366 -56.88 16.90 24.29
N PRO A 367 -57.01 17.08 22.95
CA PRO A 367 -56.04 17.84 22.17
C PRO A 367 -56.21 19.35 22.40
N PRO A 368 -55.13 20.15 22.39
CA PRO A 368 -55.26 21.59 22.35
C PRO A 368 -55.61 22.06 20.93
N THR A 369 -56.54 22.99 20.93
CA THR A 369 -57.14 23.72 19.82
C THR A 369 -56.12 24.53 19.03
N SER A 370 -56.38 24.59 17.72
CA SER A 370 -55.81 25.51 16.74
C SER A 370 -55.98 26.97 17.15
N THR A 371 -54.85 27.71 17.16
CA THR A 371 -54.86 29.18 17.12
C THR A 371 -53.98 29.67 15.98
N GLU A 372 -54.59 30.53 15.19
CA GLU A 372 -54.17 31.22 13.98
C GLU A 372 -52.89 32.08 14.16
N PRO A 373 -51.98 32.15 13.16
CA PRO A 373 -50.87 33.08 13.17
C PRO A 373 -51.26 34.43 12.52
N ALA A 374 -51.17 35.51 13.29
CA ALA A 374 -51.20 36.90 12.80
C ALA A 374 -49.77 37.48 12.73
N PRO A 375 -49.52 38.54 11.95
CA PRO A 375 -48.46 38.58 10.93
C PRO A 375 -47.09 39.00 11.46
N HIS A 376 -46.04 38.37 10.95
CA HIS A 376 -44.68 38.89 11.03
C HIS A 376 -44.40 39.86 9.87
N PRO A 377 -43.66 40.95 10.11
CA PRO A 377 -43.34 41.93 9.08
C PRO A 377 -42.42 41.32 8.03
N VAL A 378 -42.65 41.72 6.77
CA VAL A 378 -41.80 41.39 5.63
C VAL A 378 -40.42 42.01 5.86
N THR A 379 -39.44 41.19 6.21
CA THR A 379 -38.03 41.52 6.02
C THR A 379 -37.61 40.94 4.68
N ASP A 380 -37.28 41.82 3.74
CA ASP A 380 -36.70 41.49 2.45
C ASP A 380 -35.53 40.52 2.62
N SER A 381 -35.62 39.40 1.91
CA SER A 381 -34.46 38.55 1.66
C SER A 381 -33.46 39.34 0.81
N PRO A 382 -32.14 39.33 1.11
CA PRO A 382 -31.17 39.82 0.15
C PRO A 382 -31.21 38.91 -1.07
N GLN A 383 -31.58 39.48 -2.23
CA GLN A 383 -31.48 38.82 -3.53
C GLN A 383 -30.06 38.25 -3.74
N PRO A 384 -29.92 37.14 -4.49
CA PRO A 384 -28.62 36.74 -5.00
C PRO A 384 -28.02 37.92 -5.79
N PRO A 385 -26.71 38.21 -5.67
CA PRO A 385 -26.15 39.34 -6.37
C PRO A 385 -26.38 39.16 -7.87
N THR A 386 -27.21 40.04 -8.42
CA THR A 386 -27.25 40.34 -9.84
C THR A 386 -25.81 40.57 -10.28
N THR A 387 -25.38 39.84 -11.30
CA THR A 387 -24.09 40.01 -11.97
C THR A 387 -24.05 41.41 -12.57
N THR A 388 -23.72 42.41 -11.75
CA THR A 388 -23.22 43.69 -12.21
C THR A 388 -21.82 43.41 -12.75
N THR A 389 -21.65 43.51 -14.06
CA THR A 389 -20.34 43.64 -14.68
C THR A 389 -19.73 44.93 -14.16
N HIS A 390 -19.05 44.86 -13.00
CA HIS A 390 -18.12 45.89 -12.60
C HIS A 390 -17.02 45.90 -13.66
N THR A 391 -16.96 46.98 -14.44
CA THR A 391 -15.81 47.24 -15.30
C THR A 391 -14.60 47.46 -14.39
N GLU A 392 -13.82 46.40 -14.18
CA GLU A 392 -12.59 46.41 -13.39
C GLU A 392 -11.67 47.50 -13.97
N SER A 393 -11.17 48.41 -13.13
CA SER A 393 -10.29 49.48 -13.62
C SER A 393 -9.01 48.87 -14.22
N PRO A 394 -8.41 49.49 -15.25
CA PRO A 394 -7.19 48.97 -15.88
C PRO A 394 -6.06 48.70 -14.87
N THR A 395 -5.98 49.51 -13.82
CA THR A 395 -5.02 49.38 -12.72
C THR A 395 -5.31 48.18 -11.82
N ALA A 396 -6.58 47.93 -11.48
CA ALA A 396 -6.98 46.75 -10.71
C ALA A 396 -6.74 45.45 -11.51
N HIS A 397 -7.01 45.49 -12.83
CA HIS A 397 -6.74 44.37 -13.72
C HIS A 397 -5.23 44.08 -13.85
N GLN A 398 -4.39 45.11 -13.99
CA GLN A 398 -2.93 44.97 -13.99
C GLN A 398 -2.37 44.47 -12.66
N ALA A 399 -2.88 44.96 -11.53
CA ALA A 399 -2.46 44.50 -10.20
C ALA A 399 -2.81 43.03 -9.95
N ARG A 400 -4.00 42.58 -10.38
CA ARG A 400 -4.42 41.18 -10.30
C ARG A 400 -3.61 40.29 -11.23
N ALA A 401 -3.35 40.74 -12.46
CA ALA A 401 -2.48 40.04 -13.40
C ALA A 401 -1.04 39.94 -12.89
N GLY A 402 -0.53 40.98 -12.21
CA GLY A 402 0.77 40.98 -11.54
C GLY A 402 0.80 39.99 -10.37
N HIS A 403 -0.23 40.01 -9.51
CA HIS A 403 -0.35 39.08 -8.39
C HIS A 403 -0.47 37.62 -8.83
N GLN A 404 -1.24 37.34 -9.90
CA GLN A 404 -1.34 36.02 -10.52
C GLN A 404 0.00 35.57 -11.13
N ARG A 405 0.73 36.47 -11.81
CA ARG A 405 2.08 36.20 -12.32
C ARG A 405 3.07 35.88 -11.19
N HIS A 406 3.05 36.64 -10.10
CA HIS A 406 3.90 36.38 -8.93
C HIS A 406 3.53 35.07 -8.22
N GLN A 407 2.25 34.75 -8.05
CA GLN A 407 1.81 33.47 -7.50
C GLN A 407 2.18 32.29 -8.40
N ALA A 408 2.04 32.43 -9.72
CA ALA A 408 2.44 31.42 -10.69
C ALA A 408 3.96 31.19 -10.63
N ALA A 409 4.76 32.24 -10.65
CA ALA A 409 6.23 32.15 -10.55
C ALA A 409 6.69 31.49 -9.24
N ARG A 410 6.04 31.80 -8.11
CA ARG A 410 6.35 31.17 -6.81
C ARG A 410 5.98 29.69 -6.77
N ARG A 411 4.85 29.30 -7.39
CA ARG A 411 4.45 27.89 -7.52
C ARG A 411 5.41 27.11 -8.41
N THR A 412 5.83 27.69 -9.54
CA THR A 412 6.85 27.09 -10.42
C THR A 412 8.16 26.87 -9.68
N LYS A 413 8.68 27.90 -9.00
CA LYS A 413 9.93 27.79 -8.23
C LYS A 413 9.87 26.71 -7.13
N SER A 414 8.73 26.58 -6.45
CA SER A 414 8.53 25.53 -5.45
C SER A 414 8.42 24.12 -6.05
N ALA A 415 7.83 23.99 -7.23
CA ALA A 415 7.73 22.72 -7.95
C ALA A 415 9.09 22.27 -8.50
N ASP A 416 9.88 23.22 -9.03
CA ASP A 416 11.24 22.97 -9.52
C ASP A 416 12.16 22.52 -8.38
N GLN A 417 12.08 23.15 -7.21
CA GLN A 417 12.81 22.74 -6.01
C GLN A 417 12.43 21.33 -5.54
N ALA A 418 11.14 20.99 -5.56
CA ALA A 418 10.68 19.65 -5.21
C ALA A 418 11.17 18.61 -6.22
N ALA A 419 11.10 18.91 -7.53
CA ALA A 419 11.62 18.04 -8.56
C ALA A 419 13.14 17.84 -8.43
N GLN A 420 13.88 18.90 -8.11
CA GLN A 420 15.32 18.85 -7.88
C GLN A 420 15.69 17.94 -6.69
N ALA A 421 15.02 18.09 -5.54
CA ALA A 421 15.24 17.23 -4.38
C ALA A 421 14.98 15.73 -4.68
N LEU A 422 14.03 15.44 -5.58
CA LEU A 422 13.76 14.07 -6.03
C LEU A 422 14.85 13.52 -6.97
N ARG A 423 15.51 14.38 -7.74
CA ARG A 423 16.68 14.00 -8.56
C ARG A 423 17.88 13.71 -7.66
N GLU A 424 18.14 14.60 -6.70
CA GLU A 424 19.22 14.47 -5.71
C GLU A 424 19.12 13.15 -4.94
N MET A 425 17.92 12.72 -4.57
CA MET A 425 17.72 11.41 -3.95
C MET A 425 18.30 10.24 -4.77
N ILE A 426 18.21 10.29 -6.11
CA ILE A 426 18.71 9.22 -6.98
C ILE A 426 20.22 9.31 -7.11
N THR A 427 20.76 10.51 -7.33
CA THR A 427 22.20 10.73 -7.44
C THR A 427 22.90 10.39 -6.13
N ASP A 428 22.37 10.82 -4.99
CA ASP A 428 22.89 10.48 -3.66
C ASP A 428 22.90 8.96 -3.43
N ALA A 429 21.86 8.25 -3.89
CA ALA A 429 21.83 6.80 -3.76
C ALA A 429 22.96 6.14 -4.56
N VAL A 430 23.23 6.62 -5.78
CA VAL A 430 24.31 6.10 -6.62
C VAL A 430 25.68 6.43 -6.01
N GLU A 431 25.91 7.68 -5.60
CA GLU A 431 27.15 8.11 -4.98
C GLU A 431 27.46 7.34 -3.69
N ASN A 432 26.46 7.14 -2.82
CA ASN A 432 26.63 6.40 -1.58
C ASN A 432 26.99 4.92 -1.83
N GLU A 433 26.35 4.28 -2.80
CA GLU A 433 26.64 2.88 -3.13
C GLU A 433 27.99 2.73 -3.86
N LEU A 434 28.38 3.71 -4.70
CA LEU A 434 29.73 3.78 -5.28
C LEU A 434 30.80 3.98 -4.22
N ALA A 435 30.59 4.88 -3.26
CA ALA A 435 31.50 5.09 -2.15
C ALA A 435 31.64 3.82 -1.29
N THR A 436 30.52 3.14 -1.00
CA THR A 436 30.50 1.87 -0.28
C THR A 436 31.22 0.76 -1.05
N ALA A 437 31.14 0.78 -2.39
CA ALA A 437 31.84 -0.12 -3.28
C ALA A 437 33.28 0.33 -3.59
N GLN A 438 33.79 1.40 -2.97
CA GLN A 438 35.12 1.96 -3.21
C GLN A 438 35.38 2.29 -4.70
N GLY A 439 34.34 2.73 -5.41
CA GLY A 439 34.39 3.06 -6.84
C GLY A 439 34.19 1.86 -7.79
N ASP A 440 33.98 0.65 -7.27
CA ASP A 440 33.62 -0.51 -8.09
C ASP A 440 32.17 -0.39 -8.60
N ALA A 441 32.03 -0.11 -9.89
CA ALA A 441 30.75 0.08 -10.55
C ALA A 441 29.89 -1.19 -10.57
N GLU A 442 30.47 -2.37 -10.74
CA GLU A 442 29.70 -3.63 -10.76
C GLU A 442 29.15 -3.94 -9.38
N ALA A 443 29.98 -3.81 -8.35
CA ALA A 443 29.55 -4.00 -6.97
C ALA A 443 28.51 -2.95 -6.53
N ALA A 444 28.64 -1.70 -6.96
CA ALA A 444 27.64 -0.66 -6.72
C ALA A 444 26.30 -0.99 -7.38
N MET A 445 26.31 -1.43 -8.64
CA MET A 445 25.09 -1.83 -9.35
C MET A 445 24.39 -3.03 -8.72
N GLU A 446 25.12 -4.01 -8.18
CA GLU A 446 24.51 -5.15 -7.49
C GLU A 446 23.73 -4.72 -6.24
N ARG A 447 24.26 -3.74 -5.50
CA ARG A 447 23.59 -3.15 -4.33
C ARG A 447 22.40 -2.29 -4.75
N LEU A 448 22.60 -1.41 -5.74
CA LEU A 448 21.55 -0.56 -6.31
C LEU A 448 20.38 -1.40 -6.87
N SER A 449 20.64 -2.57 -7.47
CA SER A 449 19.60 -3.49 -7.94
C SER A 449 18.61 -3.90 -6.83
N LYS A 450 19.08 -4.05 -5.59
CA LYS A 450 18.25 -4.39 -4.42
C LYS A 450 17.44 -3.18 -3.93
N ARG A 451 17.94 -1.96 -4.16
CA ARG A 451 17.31 -0.69 -3.78
C ARG A 451 16.32 -0.14 -4.81
N ALA A 452 16.44 -0.57 -6.08
CA ALA A 452 15.65 -0.03 -7.19
C ALA A 452 14.14 -0.04 -6.94
N ILE A 453 13.57 -1.11 -6.35
CA ILE A 453 12.15 -1.16 -6.00
C ILE A 453 11.83 -0.21 -4.82
N PRO A 454 12.49 -0.32 -3.65
CA PRO A 454 12.25 0.63 -2.56
C PRO A 454 12.36 2.11 -2.97
N ASP A 455 13.37 2.46 -3.75
CA ASP A 455 13.64 3.85 -4.14
C ASP A 455 12.65 4.34 -5.21
N VAL A 456 12.29 3.53 -6.21
CA VAL A 456 11.24 3.94 -7.18
C VAL A 456 9.87 4.04 -6.53
N MET A 457 9.58 3.22 -5.52
CA MET A 457 8.33 3.32 -4.75
C MET A 457 8.31 4.54 -3.84
N ARG A 458 9.46 4.94 -3.28
CA ARG A 458 9.60 6.21 -2.55
C ARG A 458 9.37 7.40 -3.47
N LEU A 459 9.96 7.38 -4.66
CA LEU A 459 9.75 8.40 -5.70
C LEU A 459 8.28 8.47 -6.14
N PHE A 460 7.64 7.31 -6.33
CA PHE A 460 6.22 7.22 -6.63
C PHE A 460 5.36 7.87 -5.53
N ASP A 461 5.62 7.57 -4.25
CA ASP A 461 4.86 8.16 -3.13
C ASP A 461 5.04 9.69 -3.06
N GLN A 462 6.27 10.18 -3.25
CA GLN A 462 6.55 11.61 -3.21
C GLN A 462 5.93 12.37 -4.39
N THR A 463 6.01 11.84 -5.60
CA THR A 463 5.41 12.46 -6.78
C THR A 463 3.88 12.45 -6.72
N ARG A 464 3.28 11.42 -6.13
CA ARG A 464 1.83 11.35 -5.87
C ARG A 464 1.33 12.38 -4.86
N LYS A 465 2.11 12.74 -3.82
CA LYS A 465 1.67 13.76 -2.82
C LYS A 465 1.30 15.11 -3.43
N SER A 466 1.88 15.42 -4.58
CA SER A 466 1.57 16.65 -5.34
C SER A 466 0.41 16.49 -6.33
N ALA A 467 -0.02 15.25 -6.61
CA ALA A 467 -1.10 14.96 -7.53
C ALA A 467 -2.47 15.19 -6.85
N ARG A 468 -3.42 15.77 -7.58
CA ARG A 468 -4.81 16.01 -7.12
C ARG A 468 -5.66 14.74 -7.01
N TYR A 469 -5.05 13.56 -7.11
CA TYR A 469 -5.74 12.27 -7.16
C TYR A 469 -5.36 11.47 -5.93
N GLU A 470 -6.23 11.50 -4.93
CA GLU A 470 -6.12 10.67 -3.73
C GLU A 470 -6.78 9.33 -4.03
N TYR A 471 -6.00 8.29 -4.31
CA TYR A 471 -6.50 6.93 -4.36
C TYR A 471 -5.64 6.05 -3.46
N THR A 472 -6.29 5.45 -2.46
CA THR A 472 -5.68 4.71 -1.35
C THR A 472 -6.30 3.32 -1.15
N ALA A 473 -7.21 2.88 -2.02
CA ALA A 473 -7.84 1.57 -1.94
C ALA A 473 -7.65 0.81 -3.26
N TYR A 474 -7.03 -0.38 -3.24
CA TYR A 474 -7.00 -1.26 -4.40
C TYR A 474 -8.33 -2.02 -4.44
N PRO A 475 -9.28 -1.65 -5.32
CA PRO A 475 -10.56 -2.30 -5.36
C PRO A 475 -10.37 -3.72 -5.89
N ALA A 476 -11.24 -4.65 -5.48
CA ALA A 476 -11.25 -6.00 -6.02
C ALA A 476 -11.26 -5.92 -7.56
N LEU A 477 -10.24 -6.48 -8.18
CA LEU A 477 -10.07 -6.51 -9.62
C LEU A 477 -10.96 -7.63 -10.19
N PRO A 478 -11.57 -7.44 -11.37
CA PRO A 478 -12.32 -8.51 -12.01
C PRO A 478 -11.42 -9.73 -12.28
N ASP A 479 -12.00 -10.93 -12.18
CA ASP A 479 -11.28 -12.22 -12.28
C ASP A 479 -10.44 -12.36 -13.55
N ILE A 480 -10.84 -11.70 -14.63
CA ILE A 480 -10.12 -11.65 -15.91
C ILE A 480 -8.69 -11.08 -15.81
N LEU A 481 -8.41 -10.28 -14.78
CA LEU A 481 -7.09 -9.70 -14.51
C LEU A 481 -6.22 -10.61 -13.63
N HIS A 482 -6.79 -11.67 -13.08
CA HIS A 482 -6.04 -12.69 -12.35
C HIS A 482 -5.56 -13.76 -13.31
N LYS A 483 -4.34 -14.24 -13.05
CA LYS A 483 -3.77 -15.30 -13.86
C LYS A 483 -4.54 -16.62 -13.60
N PRO A 484 -5.07 -17.32 -14.63
CA PRO A 484 -5.84 -18.55 -14.42
C PRO A 484 -5.07 -19.62 -13.64
N SER A 485 -3.77 -19.75 -13.93
CA SER A 485 -2.83 -20.53 -13.14
C SER A 485 -1.40 -20.02 -13.33
N LYS A 486 -0.45 -20.48 -12.50
CA LYS A 486 0.97 -20.11 -12.67
C LYS A 486 1.53 -20.45 -14.06
N LYS A 487 0.97 -21.45 -14.74
CA LYS A 487 1.46 -21.97 -16.03
C LYS A 487 0.72 -21.42 -17.25
N ASP A 488 -0.51 -20.94 -17.07
CA ASP A 488 -1.33 -20.44 -18.18
C ASP A 488 -0.94 -19.00 -18.55
N PRO A 489 -1.15 -18.55 -19.79
CA PRO A 489 -0.95 -17.14 -20.14
C PRO A 489 -1.99 -16.23 -19.46
N ASP A 490 -1.67 -14.94 -19.34
CA ASP A 490 -2.66 -13.94 -18.94
C ASP A 490 -3.77 -13.85 -19.99
N LEU A 491 -5.01 -13.61 -19.54
CA LEU A 491 -6.15 -13.49 -20.44
C LEU A 491 -6.18 -12.14 -21.19
N ILE A 492 -5.39 -11.17 -20.73
CA ILE A 492 -5.24 -9.86 -21.37
C ILE A 492 -4.17 -9.92 -22.46
N TRP A 493 -4.58 -9.65 -23.69
CA TRP A 493 -3.68 -9.59 -24.83
C TRP A 493 -3.00 -8.23 -24.95
N GLU A 494 -1.68 -8.20 -24.77
CA GLU A 494 -0.88 -6.97 -24.80
C GLU A 494 -0.47 -6.52 -26.20
N ALA A 495 -0.72 -7.33 -27.25
CA ALA A 495 -0.31 -7.05 -28.62
C ALA A 495 1.22 -6.94 -28.83
N ARG A 496 1.97 -7.90 -28.27
CA ARG A 496 3.42 -7.97 -28.42
C ARG A 496 3.82 -8.25 -29.89
N PRO A 497 4.69 -7.43 -30.50
CA PRO A 497 5.15 -7.65 -31.86
C PRO A 497 6.38 -8.58 -31.91
N SER A 498 6.35 -9.52 -32.83
CA SER A 498 7.41 -10.40 -33.30
C SER A 498 7.20 -10.62 -34.82
N TRP A 499 7.10 -9.50 -35.54
CA TRP A 499 6.74 -9.48 -36.95
C TRP A 499 7.96 -9.29 -37.83
N ALA A 500 8.05 -10.11 -38.88
CA ALA A 500 8.97 -9.92 -39.99
C ALA A 500 8.17 -9.77 -41.28
N ASN A 501 8.57 -8.82 -42.12
CA ASN A 501 7.87 -8.55 -43.37
C ASN A 501 7.99 -9.76 -44.30
N PRO A 502 6.88 -10.45 -44.65
CA PRO A 502 6.91 -11.67 -45.42
C PRO A 502 7.39 -11.47 -46.86
N ALA A 503 7.34 -10.23 -47.37
CA ALA A 503 7.83 -9.89 -48.71
C ALA A 503 9.35 -9.84 -48.80
N TYR A 504 10.09 -10.01 -47.69
CA TYR A 504 11.54 -9.91 -47.66
C TYR A 504 12.18 -11.05 -46.88
N ARG A 505 13.36 -11.47 -47.33
CA ARG A 505 14.22 -12.42 -46.60
C ARG A 505 15.64 -11.89 -46.52
N ARG A 506 16.32 -12.19 -45.41
CA ARG A 506 17.75 -11.88 -45.25
C ARG A 506 18.56 -12.64 -46.28
N HIS A 507 19.48 -11.96 -46.95
CA HIS A 507 20.35 -12.55 -47.95
C HIS A 507 21.65 -11.75 -48.02
N PRO A 508 22.85 -12.37 -48.02
CA PRO A 508 24.13 -11.64 -48.06
C PRO A 508 24.22 -10.62 -49.19
N ASP A 509 23.76 -10.99 -50.38
CA ASP A 509 23.73 -10.13 -51.57
C ASP A 509 22.36 -9.46 -51.80
N GLY A 510 21.61 -9.20 -50.72
CA GLY A 510 20.30 -8.55 -50.82
C GLY A 510 20.38 -7.12 -51.36
N GLU A 511 19.39 -6.73 -52.15
CA GLU A 511 19.32 -5.43 -52.84
C GLU A 511 19.08 -4.26 -51.89
N LEU A 512 18.41 -4.50 -50.76
CA LEU A 512 18.05 -3.46 -49.80
C LEU A 512 18.90 -3.56 -48.55
N ARG A 513 19.59 -2.46 -48.22
CA ARG A 513 20.30 -2.31 -46.95
C ARG A 513 19.30 -1.98 -45.84
N VAL A 514 19.38 -2.74 -44.75
CA VAL A 514 18.56 -2.61 -43.56
C VAL A 514 19.41 -2.08 -42.41
N THR A 515 18.83 -1.15 -41.65
CA THR A 515 19.38 -0.65 -40.40
C THR A 515 18.47 -1.10 -39.26
N ALA A 516 19.05 -1.78 -38.28
CA ALA A 516 18.38 -2.09 -37.03
C ALA A 516 18.45 -0.90 -36.08
N LEU A 517 17.30 -0.49 -35.54
CA LEU A 517 17.18 0.63 -34.63
C LEU A 517 16.63 0.17 -33.28
N ASP A 518 17.19 0.71 -32.20
CA ASP A 518 16.67 0.57 -30.84
C ASP A 518 15.97 1.87 -30.38
N VAL A 519 14.81 1.71 -29.75
CA VAL A 519 14.12 2.77 -29.02
C VAL A 519 14.66 2.85 -27.60
N ASN A 520 15.02 4.05 -27.20
CA ASN A 520 15.54 4.31 -25.86
C ASN A 520 14.42 4.26 -24.80
N ALA A 521 14.65 3.47 -23.74
CA ALA A 521 13.83 3.44 -22.53
C ALA A 521 12.31 3.33 -22.82
N ALA A 522 11.92 2.33 -23.60
CA ALA A 522 10.55 2.13 -24.07
C ALA A 522 9.51 2.14 -22.93
N TYR A 523 9.78 1.42 -21.83
CA TYR A 523 8.88 1.40 -20.66
C TYR A 523 8.81 2.74 -19.92
N LEU A 524 9.93 3.46 -19.80
CA LEU A 524 9.92 4.81 -19.22
C LEU A 524 9.04 5.75 -20.05
N SER A 525 9.15 5.71 -21.37
CA SER A 525 8.26 6.47 -22.26
C SER A 525 6.80 6.05 -22.12
N ALA A 526 6.53 4.76 -21.94
CA ALA A 526 5.19 4.19 -21.81
C ALA A 526 4.49 4.50 -20.48
N LEU A 527 5.21 4.98 -19.45
CA LEU A 527 4.58 5.46 -18.21
C LEU A 527 3.60 6.62 -18.47
N LYS A 528 3.75 7.35 -19.58
CA LYS A 528 2.76 8.32 -20.05
C LYS A 528 1.65 7.59 -20.84
N CYS A 529 0.73 6.96 -20.12
CA CYS A 529 -0.45 6.30 -20.68
C CYS A 529 -1.70 6.60 -19.83
N HIS A 530 -2.88 6.42 -20.41
CA HIS A 530 -4.14 6.58 -19.67
C HIS A 530 -4.33 5.42 -18.69
N LEU A 531 -4.13 5.69 -17.41
CA LEU A 531 -4.31 4.70 -16.35
C LEU A 531 -5.67 4.87 -15.65
N PRO A 532 -6.40 3.78 -15.39
CA PRO A 532 -7.60 3.79 -14.57
C PRO A 532 -7.27 4.16 -13.11
N ILE A 533 -7.86 5.25 -12.60
CA ILE A 533 -7.60 5.74 -11.23
C ILE A 533 -8.62 5.29 -10.19
N GLY A 534 -9.77 4.75 -10.61
CA GLY A 534 -10.78 4.21 -9.70
C GLY A 534 -11.02 2.71 -9.86
N ARG A 535 -12.02 2.19 -9.15
CA ARG A 535 -12.56 0.84 -9.33
C ARG A 535 -13.04 0.64 -10.75
N LEU A 536 -12.58 -0.44 -11.38
CA LEU A 536 -13.07 -0.84 -12.68
C LEU A 536 -14.54 -1.25 -12.54
N GLU A 537 -15.39 -0.57 -13.29
CA GLU A 537 -16.80 -0.85 -13.41
C GLU A 537 -17.04 -1.61 -14.71
N HIS A 538 -17.87 -2.64 -14.63
CA HIS A 538 -18.29 -3.40 -15.80
C HIS A 538 -19.29 -2.60 -16.62
N ASN A 539 -19.04 -2.49 -17.92
CA ASN A 539 -19.97 -1.96 -18.89
C ASN A 539 -20.22 -3.05 -19.97
N PRO A 540 -21.41 -3.67 -19.99
CA PRO A 540 -21.75 -4.71 -20.95
C PRO A 540 -22.25 -4.19 -22.32
N ASN A 541 -22.35 -2.86 -22.50
CA ASN A 541 -23.05 -2.27 -23.66
C ASN A 541 -22.15 -1.96 -24.87
N GLY A 542 -20.87 -2.34 -24.83
CA GLY A 542 -19.95 -2.10 -25.95
C GLY A 542 -19.59 -0.62 -26.21
N ASP A 543 -20.01 0.31 -25.35
CA ASP A 543 -19.72 1.74 -25.54
C ASP A 543 -18.27 2.10 -25.19
N TYR A 544 -17.67 2.98 -26.00
CA TYR A 544 -16.34 3.55 -25.74
C TYR A 544 -16.40 4.96 -25.16
N ASP A 545 -15.80 5.15 -23.98
CA ASP A 545 -15.56 6.48 -23.40
C ASP A 545 -14.06 6.82 -23.38
N SER A 546 -13.68 7.84 -24.16
CA SER A 546 -12.31 8.34 -24.23
C SER A 546 -11.71 8.82 -22.89
N LYS A 547 -12.56 9.18 -21.91
CA LYS A 547 -12.16 9.65 -20.57
C LYS A 547 -11.96 8.51 -19.58
N ARG A 548 -12.28 7.28 -19.97
CA ARG A 548 -12.12 6.07 -19.15
C ARG A 548 -11.01 5.18 -19.70
N ALA A 549 -10.44 4.37 -18.82
CA ALA A 549 -9.42 3.38 -19.17
C ALA A 549 -9.59 2.12 -18.34
N GLY A 550 -8.93 1.05 -18.78
CA GLY A 550 -9.07 -0.31 -18.29
C GLY A 550 -8.91 -1.31 -19.43
N ILE A 551 -9.73 -2.35 -19.42
CA ILE A 551 -9.69 -3.46 -20.37
C ILE A 551 -11.02 -3.57 -21.13
N HIS A 552 -10.96 -4.10 -22.36
CA HIS A 552 -12.07 -4.15 -23.29
C HIS A 552 -12.08 -5.49 -24.02
N LEU A 553 -13.22 -6.17 -24.03
CA LEU A 553 -13.43 -7.34 -24.88
C LEU A 553 -13.85 -6.83 -26.26
N ILE A 554 -13.05 -7.13 -27.27
CA ILE A 554 -13.34 -6.71 -28.64
C ILE A 554 -13.33 -7.88 -29.61
N THR A 555 -14.10 -7.79 -30.69
CA THR A 555 -13.78 -8.49 -31.93
C THR A 555 -12.93 -7.56 -32.79
N PRO A 556 -11.67 -7.93 -33.06
CA PRO A 556 -10.80 -7.10 -33.87
C PRO A 556 -11.19 -7.19 -35.36
N PRO A 557 -10.95 -6.12 -36.14
CA PRO A 557 -11.12 -6.15 -37.58
C PRO A 557 -10.03 -7.02 -38.24
N VAL A 558 -10.28 -7.44 -39.48
CA VAL A 558 -9.27 -8.15 -40.27
C VAL A 558 -8.15 -7.17 -40.65
N TRP A 559 -6.90 -7.63 -40.50
CA TRP A 559 -5.72 -6.86 -40.91
C TRP A 559 -5.23 -7.32 -42.28
N HIS A 560 -5.30 -6.44 -43.28
CA HIS A 560 -4.98 -6.76 -44.68
C HIS A 560 -3.59 -6.31 -45.14
N HIS A 561 -2.85 -5.55 -44.31
CA HIS A 561 -1.57 -4.97 -44.70
C HIS A 561 -0.41 -5.94 -44.46
N ARG A 562 0.34 -6.24 -45.52
CA ARG A 562 1.50 -7.15 -45.48
C ARG A 562 2.83 -6.42 -45.29
N ASP A 563 2.84 -5.12 -45.53
CA ASP A 563 3.99 -4.21 -45.46
C ASP A 563 4.10 -3.47 -44.12
N LEU A 564 3.09 -3.62 -43.27
CA LEU A 564 3.07 -3.15 -41.90
C LEU A 564 2.78 -4.31 -40.93
N PRO A 565 3.37 -4.28 -39.71
CA PRO A 565 3.00 -5.24 -38.67
C PRO A 565 1.51 -5.10 -38.32
N ASN A 566 0.91 -6.17 -37.80
CA ASN A 566 -0.44 -6.07 -37.25
C ASN A 566 -0.38 -5.26 -35.93
N PRO A 567 -1.24 -4.23 -35.72
CA PRO A 567 -1.30 -3.50 -34.46
C PRO A 567 -1.67 -4.36 -33.24
N LEU A 568 -2.17 -5.58 -33.46
CA LEU A 568 -2.44 -6.59 -32.44
C LEU A 568 -1.28 -7.57 -32.22
N GLY A 569 -0.11 -7.37 -32.84
CA GLY A 569 1.00 -8.32 -32.76
C GLY A 569 0.71 -9.65 -33.48
N ASP A 570 1.43 -10.70 -33.11
CA ASP A 570 1.34 -12.01 -33.78
C ASP A 570 0.21 -12.88 -33.23
N ARG A 571 -1.02 -12.43 -33.46
CA ARG A 571 -2.21 -13.18 -33.11
C ARG A 571 -2.55 -14.17 -34.22
N GLU A 572 -2.62 -15.46 -33.87
CA GLU A 572 -3.02 -16.53 -34.80
C GLU A 572 -4.52 -16.86 -34.71
N GLU A 573 -5.12 -16.77 -33.52
CA GLU A 573 -6.52 -17.17 -33.29
C GLU A 573 -7.52 -16.07 -33.67
N PRO A 574 -8.57 -16.36 -34.47
CA PRO A 574 -9.64 -15.40 -34.73
C PRO A 574 -10.60 -15.25 -33.54
N GLY A 575 -11.40 -14.19 -33.54
CA GLY A 575 -12.52 -14.00 -32.60
C GLY A 575 -12.28 -12.99 -31.46
N PRO A 576 -13.18 -12.94 -30.47
CA PRO A 576 -13.10 -11.99 -29.38
C PRO A 576 -11.80 -12.12 -28.57
N LEU A 577 -11.28 -11.01 -28.05
CA LEU A 577 -10.17 -11.01 -27.11
C LEU A 577 -10.23 -9.80 -26.17
N TRP A 578 -9.68 -9.97 -24.97
CA TRP A 578 -9.47 -8.88 -24.03
C TRP A 578 -8.21 -8.10 -24.36
N ILE A 579 -8.34 -6.79 -24.57
CA ILE A 579 -7.23 -5.87 -24.80
C ILE A 579 -7.25 -4.71 -23.80
N THR A 580 -6.15 -3.99 -23.72
CA THR A 580 -6.05 -2.78 -22.90
C THR A 580 -6.54 -1.54 -23.64
N THR A 581 -6.76 -0.47 -22.88
CA THR A 581 -7.12 0.84 -23.44
C THR A 581 -6.05 1.43 -24.37
N ALA A 582 -4.75 1.18 -24.12
CA ALA A 582 -3.68 1.59 -25.02
C ALA A 582 -3.83 0.97 -26.42
N THR A 583 -4.07 -0.34 -26.49
CA THR A 583 -4.28 -1.06 -27.75
C THR A 583 -5.58 -0.62 -28.43
N LEU A 584 -6.69 -0.49 -27.69
CA LEU A 584 -7.96 -0.04 -28.27
C LEU A 584 -7.84 1.36 -28.89
N ARG A 585 -7.17 2.28 -28.20
CA ARG A 585 -6.91 3.63 -28.72
C ARG A 585 -6.02 3.63 -29.96
N LEU A 586 -5.08 2.71 -30.07
CA LEU A 586 -4.32 2.53 -31.31
C LEU A 586 -5.25 2.09 -32.43
N LEU A 587 -6.04 1.04 -32.24
CA LEU A 587 -6.97 0.55 -33.26
C LEU A 587 -7.95 1.64 -33.70
N LEU A 588 -8.61 2.33 -32.78
CA LEU A 588 -9.53 3.43 -33.10
C LEU A 588 -8.84 4.56 -33.87
N ARG A 589 -7.56 4.85 -33.58
CA ARG A 589 -6.78 5.84 -34.33
C ARG A 589 -6.49 5.38 -35.76
N LEU A 590 -6.18 4.09 -35.95
CA LEU A 590 -5.90 3.51 -37.27
C LEU A 590 -7.18 3.36 -38.11
N ALA A 591 -8.32 3.09 -37.47
CA ALA A 591 -9.65 3.11 -38.08
C ALA A 591 -10.11 4.52 -38.46
N GLY A 592 -9.64 5.52 -37.72
CA GLY A 592 -10.03 6.90 -37.89
C GLY A 592 -9.69 7.48 -39.27
N PRO A 593 -10.32 8.61 -39.63
CA PRO A 593 -10.28 9.17 -40.99
C PRO A 593 -8.89 9.55 -41.48
N LYS A 594 -7.94 9.76 -40.56
CA LYS A 594 -6.54 10.08 -40.90
C LYS A 594 -5.78 8.90 -41.52
N HIS A 595 -6.08 7.68 -41.09
CA HIS A 595 -5.28 6.50 -41.41
C HIS A 595 -6.06 5.49 -42.24
N GLN A 596 -7.32 5.19 -41.87
CA GLN A 596 -8.21 4.28 -42.59
C GLN A 596 -7.54 2.93 -42.93
N LEU A 597 -6.69 2.41 -42.03
CA LEU A 597 -5.94 1.17 -42.26
C LEU A 597 -6.75 -0.08 -41.88
N LEU A 598 -7.78 0.05 -41.07
CA LEU A 598 -8.64 -1.05 -40.65
C LEU A 598 -10.06 -0.52 -40.39
N GLU A 599 -11.03 -1.43 -40.29
CA GLU A 599 -12.36 -1.09 -39.80
C GLU A 599 -12.34 -0.85 -38.28
N ALA A 600 -13.33 -0.14 -37.74
CA ALA A 600 -13.40 0.04 -36.29
C ALA A 600 -13.61 -1.31 -35.59
N PRO A 601 -12.88 -1.62 -34.51
CA PRO A 601 -13.12 -2.84 -33.73
C PRO A 601 -14.51 -2.81 -33.10
N VAL A 602 -15.16 -3.96 -33.03
CA VAL A 602 -16.44 -4.12 -32.32
C VAL A 602 -16.12 -4.33 -30.85
N ILE A 603 -16.60 -3.45 -29.98
CA ILE A 603 -16.45 -3.57 -28.54
C ILE A 603 -17.69 -4.26 -27.99
N HIS A 604 -17.51 -5.33 -27.22
CA HIS A 604 -18.62 -6.09 -26.63
C HIS A 604 -18.89 -5.64 -25.21
N GLU A 605 -17.83 -5.56 -24.40
CA GLU A 605 -17.91 -5.16 -23.01
C GLU A 605 -16.57 -4.60 -22.54
N SER A 606 -16.58 -3.90 -21.41
CA SER A 606 -15.37 -3.33 -20.84
C SER A 606 -15.40 -3.31 -19.31
N TRP A 607 -14.22 -3.30 -18.72
CA TRP A 607 -14.02 -3.01 -17.31
C TRP A 607 -13.16 -1.76 -17.22
N THR A 608 -13.77 -0.62 -16.91
CA THR A 608 -13.09 0.67 -16.98
C THR A 608 -13.38 1.55 -15.77
N SER A 609 -12.52 2.53 -15.51
CA SER A 609 -12.78 3.61 -14.56
C SER A 609 -12.29 4.94 -15.14
N SER A 610 -12.59 6.05 -14.46
CA SER A 610 -12.01 7.36 -14.79
C SER A 610 -10.51 7.23 -14.99
N ALA A 611 -9.97 7.91 -16.01
CA ALA A 611 -8.57 7.75 -16.38
C ALA A 611 -7.81 9.06 -16.45
N THR A 612 -6.50 8.97 -16.27
CA THR A 612 -5.58 10.10 -16.44
C THR A 612 -4.25 9.65 -17.04
N GLU A 613 -3.65 10.50 -17.86
CA GLU A 613 -2.27 10.30 -18.36
C GLU A 613 -1.23 10.86 -17.40
N ASN A 614 -1.65 11.72 -16.47
CA ASN A 614 -0.74 12.49 -15.63
C ASN A 614 -0.32 11.73 -14.35
N PHE A 615 -0.85 10.53 -14.13
CA PHE A 615 -0.67 9.81 -12.87
C PHE A 615 0.81 9.48 -12.61
N LEU A 616 1.49 8.88 -13.59
CA LEU A 616 2.91 8.55 -13.50
C LEU A 616 3.80 9.59 -14.19
N ASP A 617 3.24 10.64 -14.77
CA ASP A 617 4.00 11.57 -15.62
C ASP A 617 5.02 12.38 -14.82
N ALA A 618 4.70 12.80 -13.60
CA ALA A 618 5.65 13.52 -12.73
C ALA A 618 6.88 12.65 -12.40
N MET A 619 6.67 11.40 -11.98
CA MET A 619 7.77 10.44 -11.75
C MET A 619 8.54 10.14 -13.04
N ARG A 620 7.83 9.95 -14.15
CA ARG A 620 8.45 9.75 -15.47
C ARG A 620 9.37 10.92 -15.83
N GLN A 621 8.93 12.16 -15.59
CA GLN A 621 9.72 13.36 -15.87
C GLN A 621 10.99 13.43 -15.01
N VAL A 622 10.91 13.09 -13.71
CA VAL A 622 12.09 13.03 -12.84
C VAL A 622 13.09 11.98 -13.35
N LEU A 623 12.64 10.74 -13.59
CA LEU A 623 13.50 9.67 -14.11
C LEU A 623 14.09 10.00 -15.48
N ALA A 624 13.31 10.66 -16.35
CA ALA A 624 13.76 11.10 -17.67
C ALA A 624 14.81 12.20 -17.59
N ALA A 625 14.70 13.11 -16.63
CA ALA A 625 15.66 14.17 -16.43
C ALA A 625 16.99 13.62 -15.90
N VAL A 626 16.98 12.83 -14.83
CA VAL A 626 18.19 12.17 -14.31
C VAL A 626 18.86 11.30 -15.36
N ARG A 627 18.07 10.61 -16.19
CA ARG A 627 18.60 9.85 -17.32
C ARG A 627 19.30 10.72 -18.36
N THR A 628 18.77 11.91 -18.62
CA THR A 628 19.39 12.88 -19.56
C THR A 628 20.70 13.37 -18.99
N ASP A 629 20.70 13.80 -17.72
CA ASP A 629 21.89 14.28 -17.01
C ASP A 629 22.99 13.19 -17.03
N ALA A 630 22.64 11.94 -16.69
CA ALA A 630 23.58 10.80 -16.74
C ALA A 630 24.10 10.47 -18.15
N ILE A 631 23.33 10.74 -19.20
CA ILE A 631 23.78 10.56 -20.59
C ILE A 631 24.79 11.63 -20.98
N ASP A 632 24.57 12.86 -20.53
CA ASP A 632 25.42 14.01 -20.84
C ASP A 632 26.75 13.94 -20.07
N GLU A 633 26.72 13.36 -18.87
CA GLU A 633 27.90 13.15 -17.99
C GLU A 633 28.62 11.81 -18.23
N ASP A 634 28.07 10.96 -19.11
CA ASP A 634 28.52 9.58 -19.35
C ASP A 634 28.55 8.70 -18.08
N ASP A 635 27.63 8.97 -17.14
CA ASP A 635 27.44 8.17 -15.93
C ASP A 635 26.62 6.90 -16.24
N TYR A 636 27.35 5.85 -16.56
CA TYR A 636 26.77 4.54 -16.86
C TYR A 636 26.06 3.91 -15.64
N VAL A 637 26.51 4.16 -14.41
CA VAL A 637 25.95 3.54 -13.20
C VAL A 637 24.55 4.11 -12.93
N THR A 638 24.42 5.43 -12.98
CA THR A 638 23.11 6.09 -12.86
C THR A 638 22.19 5.71 -14.00
N LEU A 639 22.70 5.65 -15.24
CA LEU A 639 21.91 5.22 -16.40
C LEU A 639 21.36 3.80 -16.23
N HIS A 640 22.18 2.87 -15.72
CA HIS A 640 21.76 1.50 -15.43
C HIS A 640 20.76 1.47 -14.26
N TYR A 641 20.98 2.27 -13.23
CA TYR A 641 20.11 2.33 -12.07
C TYR A 641 18.70 2.82 -12.43
N ILE A 642 18.59 3.90 -13.20
CA ILE A 642 17.30 4.40 -13.71
C ILE A 642 16.59 3.31 -14.53
N LYS A 643 17.32 2.58 -15.37
CA LYS A 643 16.78 1.44 -16.12
C LYS A 643 16.19 0.38 -15.20
N MET A 644 16.91 0.03 -14.14
CA MET A 644 16.44 -0.92 -13.14
C MET A 644 15.18 -0.42 -12.42
N MET A 645 15.12 0.86 -12.04
CA MET A 645 13.97 1.46 -11.37
C MET A 645 12.68 1.32 -12.18
N TYR A 646 12.64 1.83 -13.43
CA TYR A 646 11.40 1.76 -14.21
C TYR A 646 11.07 0.34 -14.69
N ALA A 647 12.08 -0.47 -15.04
CA ALA A 647 11.84 -1.83 -15.53
C ALA A 647 11.28 -2.72 -14.42
N LYS A 648 11.89 -2.65 -13.22
CA LYS A 648 11.39 -3.41 -12.07
C LYS A 648 10.03 -2.91 -11.62
N LEU A 649 9.79 -1.59 -11.58
CA LEU A 649 8.47 -1.02 -11.27
C LEU A 649 7.37 -1.63 -12.16
N VAL A 650 7.55 -1.62 -13.49
CA VAL A 650 6.55 -2.17 -14.41
C VAL A 650 6.39 -3.68 -14.23
N SER A 651 7.48 -4.41 -13.97
CA SER A 651 7.41 -5.87 -13.77
C SER A 651 6.74 -6.29 -12.46
N THR A 652 6.83 -5.46 -11.41
CA THR A 652 6.33 -5.80 -10.08
C THR A 652 4.94 -5.20 -9.79
N MET A 653 4.40 -4.37 -10.69
CA MET A 653 3.09 -3.74 -10.55
C MET A 653 1.91 -4.73 -10.72
N GLY A 654 2.16 -5.93 -11.25
CA GLY A 654 1.18 -7.03 -11.30
C GLY A 654 1.12 -7.81 -9.99
N GLU A 655 0.94 -9.14 -10.09
CA GLU A 655 0.92 -10.05 -8.94
C GLU A 655 2.34 -10.44 -8.48
N SER A 656 3.14 -9.48 -8.00
CA SER A 656 4.50 -9.74 -7.53
C SER A 656 4.59 -9.82 -6.00
N THR A 657 5.37 -10.78 -5.48
CA THR A 657 5.69 -10.88 -4.04
C THR A 657 6.65 -9.80 -3.56
N GLU A 658 7.41 -9.20 -4.49
CA GLU A 658 8.47 -8.21 -4.24
C GLU A 658 7.91 -6.79 -4.05
N ASN A 659 6.74 -6.48 -4.63
CA ASN A 659 6.09 -5.18 -4.50
C ASN A 659 4.68 -5.35 -3.95
N ARG A 660 4.58 -5.27 -2.61
CA ARG A 660 3.30 -5.42 -1.89
C ARG A 660 2.54 -4.10 -1.74
N ALA A 661 3.07 -3.01 -2.30
CA ALA A 661 2.53 -1.67 -2.14
C ALA A 661 1.63 -1.25 -3.31
N ILE A 662 1.80 -1.83 -4.50
CA ILE A 662 0.94 -1.62 -5.68
C ILE A 662 0.69 -2.96 -6.37
N THR A 663 -0.57 -3.44 -6.32
CA THR A 663 -1.04 -4.60 -7.09
C THR A 663 -2.11 -4.14 -8.08
N ARG A 664 -1.68 -3.79 -9.30
CA ARG A 664 -2.50 -3.29 -10.42
C ARG A 664 -2.07 -3.96 -11.73
N PRO A 665 -2.40 -5.25 -11.94
CA PRO A 665 -2.16 -5.94 -13.21
C PRO A 665 -2.76 -5.20 -14.42
N ASP A 666 -3.89 -4.50 -14.25
CA ASP A 666 -4.46 -3.63 -15.28
C ASP A 666 -3.54 -2.47 -15.68
N TRP A 667 -2.84 -1.85 -14.72
CA TRP A 667 -1.82 -0.83 -15.03
C TRP A 667 -0.62 -1.44 -15.74
N MET A 668 -0.13 -2.58 -15.25
CA MET A 668 0.98 -3.31 -15.86
C MET A 668 0.71 -3.62 -17.34
N HIS A 669 -0.42 -4.29 -17.64
CA HIS A 669 -0.79 -4.64 -19.01
C HIS A 669 -0.93 -3.40 -19.89
N ASN A 670 -1.53 -2.32 -19.37
CA ASN A 670 -1.76 -1.10 -20.14
C ASN A 670 -0.45 -0.35 -20.44
N ILE A 671 0.50 -0.29 -19.49
CA ILE A 671 1.84 0.27 -19.73
C ILE A 671 2.61 -0.56 -20.76
N ARG A 672 2.58 -1.90 -20.66
CA ARG A 672 3.24 -2.78 -21.64
C ARG A 672 2.63 -2.61 -23.04
N SER A 673 1.30 -2.65 -23.13
CA SER A 673 0.56 -2.39 -24.37
C SER A 673 0.87 -1.01 -24.95
N GLN A 674 1.05 0.02 -24.11
CA GLN A 674 1.46 1.35 -24.57
C GLN A 674 2.87 1.34 -25.18
N ALA A 675 3.83 0.58 -24.62
CA ALA A 675 5.15 0.43 -25.21
C ALA A 675 5.06 -0.21 -26.62
N PHE A 676 4.23 -1.24 -26.78
CA PHE A 676 3.97 -1.86 -28.09
C PHE A 676 3.28 -0.91 -29.07
N ALA A 677 2.30 -0.13 -28.60
CA ALA A 677 1.65 0.89 -29.42
C ALA A 677 2.62 2.01 -29.87
N ASN A 678 3.60 2.35 -29.03
CA ASN A 678 4.62 3.34 -29.35
C ASN A 678 5.56 2.86 -30.46
N ILE A 679 6.06 1.61 -30.39
CA ILE A 679 6.93 1.05 -31.44
C ILE A 679 6.15 0.87 -32.76
N TYR A 680 4.89 0.45 -32.71
CA TYR A 680 4.01 0.44 -33.88
C TYR A 680 3.89 1.84 -34.51
N GLY A 681 3.68 2.86 -33.68
CA GLY A 681 3.63 4.26 -34.15
C GLY A 681 4.91 4.70 -34.86
N ARG A 682 6.07 4.19 -34.47
CA ARG A 682 7.35 4.43 -35.17
C ARG A 682 7.43 3.68 -36.49
N ALA A 683 7.02 2.41 -36.54
CA ALA A 683 6.93 1.64 -37.78
C ALA A 683 6.00 2.33 -38.80
N LEU A 684 4.82 2.77 -38.36
CA LEU A 684 3.88 3.51 -39.21
C LEU A 684 4.48 4.83 -39.73
N LYS A 685 5.19 5.58 -38.88
CA LYS A 685 5.89 6.81 -39.31
C LYS A 685 6.99 6.53 -40.34
N ALA A 686 7.76 5.46 -40.15
CA ALA A 686 8.79 5.04 -41.10
C ALA A 686 8.16 4.71 -42.46
N HIS A 687 7.11 3.89 -42.45
CA HIS A 687 6.37 3.51 -43.65
C HIS A 687 5.76 4.73 -44.37
N GLN A 688 5.12 5.65 -43.64
CA GLN A 688 4.55 6.88 -44.19
C GLN A 688 5.60 7.83 -44.78
N ALA A 689 6.86 7.70 -44.37
CA ALA A 689 7.97 8.47 -44.92
C ALA A 689 8.68 7.75 -46.09
N GLY A 690 8.13 6.62 -46.56
CA GLY A 690 8.66 5.85 -47.68
C GLY A 690 9.78 4.86 -47.30
N LEU A 691 10.07 4.67 -46.01
CA LEU A 691 10.98 3.62 -45.56
C LEU A 691 10.26 2.27 -45.61
N THR A 692 10.99 1.21 -45.94
CA THR A 692 10.43 -0.15 -45.90
C THR A 692 10.62 -0.73 -44.51
N VAL A 693 9.53 -1.08 -43.82
CA VAL A 693 9.60 -1.75 -42.51
C VAL A 693 9.89 -3.25 -42.76
N ILE A 694 11.00 -3.73 -42.19
CA ILE A 694 11.49 -5.10 -42.38
C ILE A 694 11.11 -6.00 -41.20
N SER A 695 11.25 -5.51 -39.98
CA SER A 695 10.80 -6.26 -38.79
C SER A 695 10.56 -5.34 -37.60
N VAL A 696 9.67 -5.76 -36.71
CA VAL A 696 9.41 -5.11 -35.43
C VAL A 696 9.38 -6.18 -34.36
N MET A 697 10.21 -6.03 -33.33
CA MET A 697 10.34 -7.03 -32.26
C MET A 697 10.33 -6.37 -30.88
N GLY A 698 9.55 -6.94 -29.97
CA GLY A 698 9.51 -6.47 -28.58
C GLY A 698 9.02 -5.02 -28.46
N THR A 699 9.62 -4.26 -27.56
CA THR A 699 9.20 -2.87 -27.26
C THR A 699 10.08 -1.82 -27.91
N ASP A 700 11.24 -2.23 -28.43
CA ASP A 700 12.36 -1.34 -28.73
C ASP A 700 13.01 -1.57 -30.09
N GLU A 701 12.84 -2.73 -30.72
CA GLU A 701 13.58 -3.05 -31.95
C GLU A 701 12.74 -2.83 -33.22
N LEU A 702 13.23 -1.95 -34.10
CA LEU A 702 12.64 -1.61 -35.39
C LEU A 702 13.69 -1.71 -36.50
N HIS A 703 13.46 -2.57 -37.49
CA HIS A 703 14.35 -2.72 -38.64
C HIS A 703 13.72 -2.10 -39.87
N VAL A 704 14.46 -1.21 -40.52
CA VAL A 704 13.98 -0.43 -41.66
C VAL A 704 15.01 -0.43 -42.77
N ALA A 705 14.56 -0.55 -44.01
CA ALA A 705 15.37 -0.37 -45.20
C ALA A 705 15.14 1.02 -45.81
N GLY A 706 16.22 1.64 -46.27
CA GLY A 706 16.26 3.02 -46.76
C GLY A 706 17.12 3.94 -45.89
N ASP A 707 17.26 5.20 -46.31
CA ASP A 707 18.01 6.21 -45.56
C ASP A 707 17.16 6.78 -44.41
N VAL A 708 17.27 6.12 -43.26
CA VAL A 708 16.52 6.41 -42.04
C VAL A 708 16.70 7.86 -41.58
N TRP A 709 17.92 8.39 -41.67
CA TRP A 709 18.27 9.69 -41.13
C TRP A 709 17.95 10.82 -42.12
N ALA A 710 17.94 10.53 -43.42
CA ALA A 710 17.45 11.46 -44.43
C ALA A 710 15.92 11.48 -44.57
N ALA A 711 15.21 10.44 -44.11
CA ALA A 711 13.77 10.35 -44.24
C ALA A 711 13.05 11.56 -43.61
N ARG A 712 12.06 12.10 -44.33
CA ARG A 712 11.27 13.27 -43.90
C ARG A 712 9.78 12.97 -43.94
N SER A 713 9.04 13.50 -42.97
CA SER A 713 7.58 13.54 -42.98
C SER A 713 7.15 14.97 -42.66
N ASN A 714 6.37 15.58 -43.57
CA ASN A 714 5.96 17.00 -43.48
C ASN A 714 7.15 17.95 -43.22
N GLY A 715 8.27 17.75 -43.92
CA GLY A 715 9.47 18.59 -43.83
C GLY A 715 10.32 18.39 -42.56
N LYS A 716 9.93 17.49 -41.64
CA LYS A 716 10.70 17.18 -40.42
C LYS A 716 11.35 15.80 -40.53
N ALA A 717 12.51 15.63 -39.90
CA ALA A 717 13.15 14.33 -39.76
C ALA A 717 12.18 13.33 -39.12
N VAL A 718 12.09 12.12 -39.69
CA VAL A 718 11.22 11.06 -39.18
C VAL A 718 11.73 10.57 -37.82
N PHE A 719 13.05 10.39 -37.74
CA PHE A 719 13.77 10.02 -36.53
C PHE A 719 14.97 10.93 -36.34
N THR A 720 15.30 11.17 -35.08
CA THR A 720 16.54 11.82 -34.65
C THR A 720 17.45 10.74 -34.09
N GLU A 721 18.71 10.74 -34.50
CA GLU A 721 19.73 9.86 -33.93
C GLU A 721 20.13 10.38 -32.55
N GLY A 722 20.07 9.52 -31.53
CA GLY A 722 20.43 9.94 -30.17
C GLY A 722 20.02 8.95 -29.09
N ARG A 723 20.30 9.35 -27.85
CA ARG A 723 19.98 8.56 -26.64
C ARG A 723 18.76 9.10 -25.89
N GLY A 724 18.11 10.17 -26.33
CA GLY A 724 16.90 10.73 -25.74
C GLY A 724 15.67 9.82 -25.90
N LEU A 725 14.60 10.07 -25.13
CA LEU A 725 13.39 9.23 -25.12
C LEU A 725 12.66 9.18 -26.47
N ALA A 726 12.68 10.30 -27.21
CA ALA A 726 12.06 10.38 -28.53
C ALA A 726 12.99 9.85 -29.64
N ASP A 727 14.30 9.85 -29.39
CA ASP A 727 15.33 9.50 -30.35
C ASP A 727 15.40 7.99 -30.59
N MET A 728 16.09 7.62 -31.66
CA MET A 728 16.44 6.24 -31.98
C MET A 728 17.96 6.13 -32.09
N LYS A 729 18.49 4.96 -31.79
CA LYS A 729 19.91 4.66 -32.00
C LYS A 729 20.07 3.44 -32.89
N VAL A 730 21.17 3.36 -33.62
CA VAL A 730 21.51 2.12 -34.32
C VAL A 730 21.77 1.03 -33.30
N LYS A 731 21.14 -0.13 -33.49
CA LYS A 731 21.36 -1.30 -32.65
C LYS A 731 22.79 -1.80 -32.88
N THR A 732 23.48 -2.18 -31.80
CA THR A 732 24.81 -2.76 -31.87
C THR A 732 24.77 -4.25 -31.53
N ASP A 733 25.67 -5.04 -32.11
CA ASP A 733 25.87 -6.44 -31.73
C ASP A 733 26.67 -6.58 -30.42
N ARG A 734 27.09 -7.80 -30.09
CA ARG A 734 27.84 -8.10 -28.86
C ARG A 734 29.22 -7.46 -28.84
N ASP A 735 29.79 -7.17 -30.01
CA ASP A 735 31.11 -6.56 -30.16
C ASP A 735 31.02 -5.03 -30.31
N GLY A 736 29.80 -4.47 -30.21
CA GLY A 736 29.53 -3.05 -30.33
C GLY A 736 29.42 -2.56 -31.77
N ALA A 737 29.44 -3.45 -32.76
CA ALA A 737 29.35 -3.08 -34.16
C ALA A 737 27.89 -2.78 -34.56
N PRO A 738 27.63 -1.74 -35.40
CA PRO A 738 26.29 -1.44 -35.89
C PRO A 738 25.66 -2.62 -36.65
N VAL A 739 24.42 -2.96 -36.28
CA VAL A 739 23.67 -4.05 -36.91
C VAL A 739 23.06 -3.57 -38.23
N HIS A 740 23.79 -3.84 -39.30
CA HIS A 740 23.33 -3.70 -40.68
C HIS A 740 23.31 -5.06 -41.37
N TYR A 741 22.31 -5.26 -42.21
CA TYR A 741 22.23 -6.44 -43.06
C TYR A 741 21.46 -6.12 -44.33
N THR A 742 21.49 -7.03 -45.29
CA THR A 742 20.83 -6.90 -46.58
C THR A 742 19.65 -7.86 -46.68
N VAL A 743 18.60 -7.42 -47.38
CA VAL A 743 17.42 -8.23 -47.68
C VAL A 743 17.13 -8.20 -49.17
N THR A 744 16.57 -9.29 -49.67
CA THR A 744 16.01 -9.38 -51.03
C THR A 744 14.51 -9.64 -50.94
N ARG A 745 13.78 -9.32 -52.00
CA ARG A 745 12.35 -9.65 -52.07
C ARG A 745 12.19 -11.16 -52.09
N SER A 746 11.29 -11.65 -51.24
CA SER A 746 10.83 -13.03 -51.28
C SER A 746 10.05 -13.23 -52.58
N SER A 747 10.49 -14.20 -53.39
CA SER A 747 9.86 -14.63 -54.63
C SER A 747 8.44 -15.16 -54.43
#